data_AF-A0A1S9DYB6-F1
#
_entry.id   AF-A0A1S9DYB6-F1
#
_cell.length_a   1.000
_cell.length_b   1.000
_cell.length_c   1.000
_cell.angle_alpha   90.00
_cell.angle_beta   90.00
_cell.angle_gamma   90.00
#
_symmetry.space_group_name_H-M   'P 1'
#
loop_
_entity.id
_entity.type
_entity.pdbx_description
1 polymer ?
#
loop_
_entity_poly.entity_id
_entity_poly.type
_entity_poly.pdbx_seq_one_letter_code
_entity_poly.pdbx_strand_id
1 'polypeptide(L)'
;MEQMAGPRPPDVSIGYRLLVGTTVTFVCAFIVVSLRGVARSLYARMSWDDYLTIFALVQALIATIFDCIAVDKGLGCHLIYIPKNDAVTAMYYDLLSQVFCINALSFAKISICLSYLRILKGSRHTVLRVICYLTAFLVFVVNTVVTISFAGLMGLGVITGVFATIRTIESGLGLKNGISDASYTTVMGLMWAGMERNIAMMIGSVPALRPLTTPFMKLTSETMSYLGIRSSSKTQSSSGHLDWLKGFFGDATLLDLLASTVNTHFRSHSQVAADNIAVTAGAAAGLDAILYNICNPGDGVLVPCPYWNGYDALFALHSGVRPVGVVVPSLEDSFGPALLSALEESYEKASCPIRALVLANPHNPLGRPYSRLILEQCMAFCQRRNIHLVSDEAFAFSSFTSPDFTNPEPFISCLSIDPSRVGCDPQRIHVVWSMSKDLSASGVRLGCVITRNRPLRDVVGLVASVHVSVLSTVFAKEVLASPQLPKLLTLSATRLAKAYSTLTTAFKATGIEYFPSYATVFVLARLAPNATAWDEEMLALRAYMQAGVAVAPGRAYHMAERQKGWMRVTFAVSNEDLSEGIRRTKTVYQQENHKMTTNITKSAWKVIPMFQSTSISRTVQFYTETLGFELGSVKPENGTSELTFCSIFMGKKADANFYFSLASVEEFKASEAMIALGTQELDEYYRYLNGRDEVTITEDIEDTPWGFRQFTIEDHDGNKLTFFKFLEGGNPGEE
;
A
#
# COMPACT_ATOMS: atom_id res chain seq x y z
N MET A 1 -12.48 31.50 -50.27
CA MET A 1 -12.31 30.10 -49.82
C MET A 1 -12.66 30.01 -48.33
N GLU A 2 -13.88 30.41 -47.95
CA GLU A 2 -14.34 30.48 -46.55
C GLU A 2 -15.52 29.54 -46.25
N GLN A 3 -15.84 28.60 -47.16
CA GLN A 3 -17.05 27.77 -47.06
C GLN A 3 -16.82 26.26 -47.04
N MET A 4 -15.62 25.79 -46.67
CA MET A 4 -15.42 24.38 -46.35
C MET A 4 -14.45 24.24 -45.17
N ALA A 5 -14.96 24.26 -43.94
CA ALA A 5 -14.22 23.80 -42.78
C ALA A 5 -15.20 23.20 -41.77
N GLY A 6 -15.10 21.90 -41.55
CA GLY A 6 -15.58 21.31 -40.30
C GLY A 6 -14.87 21.93 -39.10
N PRO A 7 -15.28 21.60 -37.86
CA PRO A 7 -14.62 22.13 -36.67
C PRO A 7 -13.11 21.87 -36.73
N ARG A 8 -12.31 22.92 -36.51
CA ARG A 8 -10.84 22.78 -36.47
C ARG A 8 -10.47 21.76 -35.38
N PRO A 9 -9.53 20.85 -35.64
CA PRO A 9 -9.07 19.93 -34.63
C PRO A 9 -8.40 20.70 -33.48
N PRO A 10 -8.42 20.16 -32.26
CA PRO A 10 -7.82 20.82 -31.09
C PRO A 10 -6.31 21.01 -31.29
N ASP A 11 -5.76 22.13 -30.82
CA ASP A 11 -4.32 22.42 -30.91
C ASP A 11 -3.54 21.60 -29.88
N VAL A 12 -3.31 20.33 -30.22
CA VAL A 12 -2.67 19.33 -29.36
C VAL A 12 -1.56 18.62 -30.14
N SER A 13 -0.42 18.41 -29.48
CA SER A 13 0.68 17.60 -30.00
C SER A 13 0.71 16.22 -29.36
N ILE A 14 0.84 15.18 -30.18
CA ILE A 14 1.09 13.81 -29.73
C ILE A 14 2.50 13.31 -30.06
N GLY A 15 3.38 14.17 -30.58
CA GLY A 15 4.77 13.81 -30.95
C GLY A 15 5.59 13.27 -29.78
N TYR A 16 5.28 13.69 -28.54
CA TYR A 16 5.92 13.16 -27.33
C TYR A 16 5.75 11.64 -27.18
N ARG A 17 4.66 11.05 -27.70
CA ARG A 17 4.41 9.60 -27.61
C ARG A 17 5.40 8.81 -28.46
N LEU A 18 5.70 9.31 -29.67
CA LEU A 18 6.76 8.77 -30.51
C LEU A 18 8.10 8.82 -29.77
N LEU A 19 8.45 9.99 -29.22
CA LEU A 19 9.73 10.18 -28.52
C LEU A 19 9.87 9.27 -27.30
N VAL A 20 8.84 9.18 -26.45
CA VAL A 20 8.84 8.32 -25.26
C VAL A 20 8.93 6.85 -25.67
N GLY A 21 8.11 6.41 -26.62
CA GLY A 21 8.09 5.03 -27.10
C GLY A 21 9.42 4.58 -27.69
N THR A 22 10.01 5.39 -28.58
CA THR A 22 11.26 5.04 -29.26
C THR A 22 12.49 5.20 -28.35
N THR A 23 12.54 6.24 -27.52
CA THR A 23 13.70 6.49 -26.65
C THR A 23 13.79 5.47 -25.52
N VAL A 24 12.68 5.19 -24.83
CA VAL A 24 12.67 4.21 -23.73
C VAL A 24 13.04 2.82 -24.26
N THR A 25 12.42 2.39 -25.37
CA THR A 25 12.75 1.09 -25.95
C THR A 25 14.18 1.04 -26.51
N PHE A 26 14.71 2.15 -27.03
CA PHE A 26 16.10 2.24 -27.48
C PHE A 26 17.09 2.10 -26.32
N VAL A 27 16.86 2.78 -25.19
CA VAL A 27 17.70 2.65 -23.99
C VAL A 27 17.73 1.20 -23.51
N CYS A 28 16.57 0.54 -23.46
CA CYS A 28 16.50 -0.89 -23.10
C CYS A 28 17.27 -1.76 -24.11
N ALA A 29 17.09 -1.52 -25.41
CA ALA A 29 17.82 -2.24 -26.46
C ALA A 29 19.34 -2.02 -26.36
N PHE A 30 19.78 -0.79 -26.09
CA PHE A 30 21.20 -0.46 -25.90
C PHE A 30 21.81 -1.24 -24.74
N ILE A 31 21.14 -1.28 -23.59
CA ILE A 31 21.60 -2.04 -22.41
C ILE A 31 21.69 -3.53 -22.76
N VAL A 32 20.64 -4.10 -23.34
CA VAL A 32 20.56 -5.55 -23.63
C VAL A 32 21.58 -5.97 -24.70
N VAL A 33 21.78 -5.18 -25.76
CA VAL A 33 22.77 -5.45 -26.80
C VAL A 33 24.20 -5.27 -26.26
N SER A 34 24.43 -4.29 -25.39
CA SER A 34 25.71 -4.10 -24.73
C SER A 34 26.05 -5.28 -23.81
N LEU A 35 25.08 -5.74 -23.01
CA LEU A 35 25.22 -6.94 -22.18
C LEU A 35 25.48 -8.18 -23.02
N ARG A 36 24.86 -8.29 -24.20
CA ARG A 36 25.18 -9.38 -25.16
C ARG A 36 26.63 -9.28 -25.63
N GLY A 37 27.13 -8.10 -25.95
CA GLY A 37 28.54 -7.87 -26.30
C GLY A 37 29.49 -8.31 -25.19
N VAL A 38 29.20 -7.94 -23.95
CA VAL A 38 29.96 -8.34 -22.76
C VAL A 38 29.89 -9.86 -22.52
N ALA A 39 28.70 -10.46 -22.60
CA ALA A 39 28.53 -11.90 -22.47
C ALA A 39 29.36 -12.65 -23.52
N ARG A 40 29.36 -12.14 -24.76
CA ARG A 40 30.10 -12.72 -25.87
C ARG A 40 31.60 -12.51 -25.76
N SER A 41 32.09 -11.39 -25.23
CA SER A 41 33.52 -11.16 -25.04
C SER A 41 34.11 -11.99 -23.90
N LEU A 42 33.31 -12.25 -22.86
CA LEU A 42 33.74 -13.03 -21.68
C LEU A 42 33.64 -14.55 -21.89
N TYR A 43 32.62 -15.04 -22.58
CA TYR A 43 32.29 -16.48 -22.59
C TYR A 43 32.28 -17.12 -23.99
N ALA A 44 32.47 -16.35 -25.07
CA ALA A 44 32.46 -16.89 -26.43
C ALA A 44 33.36 -16.05 -27.37
N ARG A 45 33.28 -16.29 -28.68
CA ARG A 45 33.81 -15.37 -29.69
C ARG A 45 32.64 -14.66 -30.38
N MET A 46 32.83 -13.37 -30.64
CA MET A 46 31.91 -12.58 -31.48
C MET A 46 31.79 -13.21 -32.86
N SER A 47 30.59 -13.13 -33.42
CA SER A 47 30.23 -13.69 -34.71
C SER A 47 29.40 -12.67 -35.50
N TRP A 48 29.14 -12.97 -36.77
CA TRP A 48 28.37 -12.09 -37.66
C TRP A 48 27.01 -11.68 -37.09
N ASP A 49 26.34 -12.55 -36.34
CA ASP A 49 25.10 -12.18 -35.65
C ASP A 49 25.30 -11.03 -34.64
N ASP A 50 26.39 -11.04 -33.89
CA ASP A 50 26.68 -9.99 -32.91
C ASP A 50 27.00 -8.65 -33.60
N TYR A 51 27.80 -8.67 -34.69
CA TYR A 51 28.12 -7.46 -35.47
C TYR A 51 26.88 -6.86 -36.15
N LEU A 52 25.99 -7.69 -36.68
CA LEU A 52 24.76 -7.22 -37.32
C LEU A 52 23.77 -6.62 -36.31
N THR A 53 23.70 -7.14 -35.08
CA THR A 53 22.88 -6.52 -34.03
C THR A 53 23.46 -5.18 -33.56
N ILE A 54 24.79 -5.06 -33.46
CA ILE A 54 25.44 -3.79 -33.12
C ILE A 54 25.21 -2.77 -34.24
N PHE A 55 25.32 -3.19 -35.50
CA PHE A 55 25.01 -2.33 -36.64
C PHE A 55 23.54 -1.89 -36.62
N ALA A 56 22.60 -2.80 -36.34
CA ALA A 56 21.18 -2.48 -36.18
C ALA A 56 20.95 -1.45 -35.06
N LEU A 57 21.68 -1.54 -33.95
CA LEU A 57 21.59 -0.59 -32.85
C LEU A 57 22.06 0.81 -33.25
N VAL A 58 23.14 0.91 -34.02
CA VAL A 58 23.62 2.20 -34.55
C VAL A 58 22.59 2.82 -35.51
N GLN A 59 21.99 2.01 -36.39
CA GLN A 59 20.92 2.47 -37.27
C GLN A 59 19.69 2.95 -36.46
N ALA A 60 19.32 2.23 -35.40
CA ALA A 60 18.22 2.62 -34.51
C ALA A 60 18.50 3.93 -33.77
N LEU A 61 19.76 4.21 -33.39
CA LEU A 61 20.16 5.48 -32.78
C LEU A 61 19.98 6.64 -33.76
N ILE A 62 20.48 6.49 -34.99
CA ILE A 62 20.36 7.52 -36.04
C ILE A 62 18.89 7.82 -36.33
N ALA A 63 18.07 6.78 -36.48
CA ALA A 63 16.64 6.95 -36.67
C ALA A 63 15.98 7.70 -35.50
N THR A 64 16.32 7.34 -34.26
CA THR A 64 15.77 8.00 -33.06
C THR A 64 16.18 9.48 -32.99
N ILE A 65 17.40 9.84 -33.42
CA ILE A 65 17.83 11.24 -33.52
C ILE A 65 16.99 12.00 -34.55
N PHE A 66 16.72 11.40 -35.72
CA PHE A 66 15.86 12.02 -36.72
C PHE A 66 14.40 12.13 -36.27
N ASP A 67 13.88 11.15 -35.52
CA ASP A 67 12.56 11.23 -34.88
C ASP A 67 12.49 12.44 -33.92
N CYS A 68 13.53 12.66 -33.11
CA CYS A 68 13.62 13.83 -32.22
C CYS A 68 13.56 15.15 -32.99
N ILE A 69 14.34 15.27 -34.07
CA ILE A 69 14.38 16.49 -34.89
C ILE A 69 13.03 16.69 -35.60
N ALA A 70 12.40 15.63 -36.09
CA ALA A 70 11.11 15.72 -36.74
C ALA A 70 10.01 16.19 -35.77
N VAL A 71 10.00 15.67 -34.53
CA VAL A 71 9.07 16.09 -33.47
C VAL A 71 9.31 17.55 -33.04
N ASP A 72 10.57 17.98 -32.93
CA ASP A 72 10.92 19.39 -32.66
C ASP A 72 10.34 20.35 -33.71
N LYS A 73 10.29 19.91 -34.98
CA LYS A 73 9.71 20.67 -36.10
C LYS A 73 8.20 20.51 -36.26
N GLY A 74 7.53 19.90 -35.29
CA GLY A 74 6.07 19.81 -35.23
C GLY A 74 5.48 18.47 -35.69
N LEU A 75 6.29 17.42 -35.91
CA LEU A 75 5.75 16.08 -36.18
C LEU A 75 4.87 15.62 -35.00
N GLY A 76 3.61 15.28 -35.29
CA GLY A 76 2.60 14.95 -34.29
C GLY A 76 1.71 16.11 -33.83
N CYS A 77 1.89 17.31 -34.37
CA CYS A 77 0.91 18.38 -34.31
C CYS A 77 0.00 18.34 -35.55
N HIS A 78 -1.23 18.85 -35.43
CA HIS A 78 -2.10 19.02 -36.59
C HIS A 78 -1.43 19.96 -37.61
N LEU A 79 -1.39 19.57 -38.89
CA LEU A 79 -0.64 20.30 -39.94
C LEU A 79 -1.04 21.78 -40.07
N ILE A 80 -2.29 22.13 -39.72
CA ILE A 80 -2.82 23.50 -39.72
C ILE A 80 -2.13 24.44 -38.72
N TYR A 81 -1.51 23.89 -37.67
CA TYR A 81 -0.83 24.66 -36.61
C TYR A 81 0.69 24.72 -36.80
N ILE A 82 1.24 24.07 -37.83
CA ILE A 82 2.69 24.04 -38.09
C ILE A 82 3.04 25.04 -39.20
N PRO A 83 4.03 25.92 -39.02
CA PRO A 83 4.53 26.77 -40.10
C PRO A 83 4.95 25.92 -41.31
N LYS A 84 4.63 26.36 -42.53
CA LYS A 84 4.89 25.57 -43.76
C LYS A 84 6.35 25.08 -43.88
N ASN A 85 7.32 25.91 -43.48
CA ASN A 85 8.75 25.53 -43.52
C ASN A 85 9.10 24.46 -42.49
N ASP A 86 8.51 24.53 -41.30
CA ASP A 86 8.73 23.55 -40.24
C ASP A 86 8.03 22.23 -40.58
N ALA A 87 6.83 22.27 -41.18
CA ALA A 87 6.13 21.08 -41.66
C ALA A 87 6.93 20.31 -42.73
N VAL A 88 7.53 21.03 -43.69
CA VAL A 88 8.42 20.42 -44.71
C VAL A 88 9.66 19.80 -44.05
N THR A 89 10.24 20.50 -43.06
CA THR A 89 11.42 20.02 -42.35
C THR A 89 11.10 18.78 -41.50
N ALA A 90 9.96 18.76 -40.81
CA ALA A 90 9.48 17.62 -40.04
C ALA A 90 9.30 16.37 -40.92
N MET A 91 8.64 16.52 -42.07
CA MET A 91 8.45 15.42 -43.03
C MET A 91 9.76 14.93 -43.64
N TYR A 92 10.72 15.83 -43.86
CA TYR A 92 12.05 15.47 -44.37
C TYR A 92 12.81 14.57 -43.37
N TYR A 93 12.84 14.95 -42.09
CA TYR A 93 13.52 14.15 -41.07
C TYR A 93 12.78 12.86 -40.72
N ASP A 94 11.44 12.84 -40.78
CA ASP A 94 10.67 11.58 -40.67
C ASP A 94 11.05 10.60 -41.78
N LEU A 95 11.09 11.06 -43.04
CA LEU A 95 11.46 10.22 -44.17
C LEU A 95 12.89 9.66 -44.03
N LEU A 96 13.83 10.49 -43.57
CA LEU A 96 15.17 10.04 -43.24
C LEU A 96 15.16 9.00 -42.13
N SER A 97 14.43 9.23 -41.03
CA SER A 97 14.28 8.28 -39.93
C SER A 97 13.81 6.91 -40.42
N GLN A 98 12.83 6.86 -41.33
CA GLN A 98 12.30 5.61 -41.84
C GLN A 98 13.34 4.72 -42.54
N VAL A 99 14.29 5.32 -43.28
CA VAL A 99 15.38 4.57 -43.93
C VAL A 99 16.22 3.83 -42.89
N PHE A 100 16.59 4.52 -41.82
CA PHE A 100 17.39 3.95 -40.74
C PHE A 100 16.56 2.98 -39.87
N CYS A 101 15.26 3.23 -39.72
CA CYS A 101 14.33 2.35 -39.00
C CYS A 101 14.21 0.98 -39.67
N ILE A 102 13.98 0.96 -40.99
CA ILE A 102 13.85 -0.26 -41.79
C ILE A 102 15.16 -1.06 -41.76
N ASN A 103 16.30 -0.39 -41.93
CA ASN A 103 17.60 -1.04 -41.84
C ASN A 103 17.82 -1.65 -40.45
N ALA A 104 17.54 -0.92 -39.36
CA ALA A 104 17.69 -1.43 -38.00
C ALA A 104 16.86 -2.71 -37.77
N LEU A 105 15.58 -2.70 -38.16
CA LEU A 105 14.70 -3.86 -38.02
C LEU A 105 15.18 -5.07 -38.85
N SER A 106 15.61 -4.83 -40.10
CA SER A 106 16.07 -5.89 -40.99
C SER A 106 17.34 -6.55 -40.49
N PHE A 107 18.35 -5.77 -40.08
CA PHE A 107 19.60 -6.33 -39.55
C PHE A 107 19.41 -7.03 -38.21
N ALA A 108 18.49 -6.55 -37.36
CA ALA A 108 18.10 -7.26 -36.13
C ALA A 108 17.47 -8.63 -36.44
N LYS A 109 16.54 -8.70 -37.39
CA LYS A 109 15.90 -9.96 -37.83
C LYS A 109 16.90 -10.93 -38.46
N ILE A 110 17.81 -10.44 -39.31
CA ILE A 110 18.90 -11.26 -39.88
C ILE A 110 19.82 -11.78 -38.78
N SER A 111 20.20 -10.94 -37.80
CA SER A 111 20.97 -11.41 -36.65
C SER A 111 20.26 -12.53 -35.91
N ILE A 112 18.95 -12.42 -35.65
CA ILE A 112 18.19 -13.45 -34.94
C ILE A 112 18.31 -14.79 -35.70
N CYS A 113 18.08 -14.78 -37.02
CA CYS A 113 18.19 -15.99 -37.84
C CYS A 113 19.60 -16.60 -37.78
N LEU A 114 20.65 -15.77 -37.85
CA LEU A 114 22.04 -16.24 -37.74
C LEU A 114 22.35 -16.79 -36.34
N SER A 115 21.85 -16.17 -35.26
CA SER A 115 22.00 -16.67 -33.90
C SER A 115 21.31 -18.04 -33.73
N TYR A 116 20.11 -18.23 -34.29
CA TYR A 116 19.43 -19.53 -34.30
C TYR A 116 20.18 -20.57 -35.13
N LEU A 117 20.69 -20.22 -36.31
CA LEU A 117 21.50 -21.13 -37.14
C LEU A 117 22.78 -21.58 -36.42
N ARG A 118 23.38 -20.69 -35.63
CA ARG A 118 24.53 -21.00 -34.78
C ARG A 118 24.17 -21.99 -33.66
N ILE A 119 23.00 -21.83 -33.03
CA ILE A 119 22.49 -22.75 -31.99
C ILE A 119 22.14 -24.12 -32.61
N LEU A 120 21.56 -24.14 -33.80
CA LEU A 120 21.11 -25.36 -34.48
C LEU A 120 22.25 -26.12 -35.18
N LYS A 121 23.48 -25.61 -35.15
CA LYS A 121 24.65 -26.22 -35.78
C LYS A 121 24.95 -27.58 -35.12
N GLY A 122 24.78 -28.67 -35.88
CA GLY A 122 24.96 -30.05 -35.41
C GLY A 122 23.67 -30.75 -34.96
N SER A 123 22.52 -30.07 -34.96
CA SER A 123 21.22 -30.69 -34.65
C SER A 123 20.61 -31.42 -35.85
N ARG A 124 19.75 -32.42 -35.61
CA ARG A 124 18.99 -33.15 -36.65
C ARG A 124 17.85 -32.33 -37.27
N HIS A 125 17.60 -31.09 -36.82
CA HIS A 125 16.49 -30.24 -37.25
C HIS A 125 16.78 -29.51 -38.57
N THR A 126 16.86 -30.24 -39.68
CA THR A 126 17.19 -29.68 -41.01
C THR A 126 16.13 -28.71 -41.53
N VAL A 127 14.85 -28.97 -41.27
CA VAL A 127 13.73 -28.10 -41.69
C VAL A 127 13.85 -26.70 -41.08
N LEU A 128 14.12 -26.60 -39.78
CA LEU A 128 14.23 -25.32 -39.07
C LEU A 128 15.43 -24.49 -39.56
N ARG A 129 16.53 -25.15 -39.94
CA ARG A 129 17.70 -24.48 -40.54
C ARG A 129 17.37 -23.90 -41.91
N VAL A 130 16.66 -24.63 -42.76
CA VAL A 130 16.21 -24.14 -44.07
C VAL A 130 15.28 -22.94 -43.91
N ILE A 131 14.34 -23.00 -42.96
CA ILE A 131 13.46 -21.86 -42.64
C ILE A 131 14.29 -20.64 -42.22
N CYS A 132 15.28 -20.79 -41.34
CA CYS A 132 16.11 -19.67 -40.92
C CYS A 132 16.92 -19.04 -42.07
N TYR A 133 17.47 -19.85 -42.99
CA TYR A 133 18.18 -19.33 -44.18
C TYR A 133 17.23 -18.63 -45.15
N LEU A 134 16.06 -19.22 -45.43
CA LEU A 134 15.07 -18.62 -46.32
C LEU A 134 14.53 -17.30 -45.76
N THR A 135 14.24 -17.25 -44.46
CA THR A 135 13.79 -16.02 -43.80
C THR A 135 14.88 -14.95 -43.80
N ALA A 136 16.13 -15.29 -43.49
CA ALA A 136 17.23 -14.33 -43.53
C ALA A 136 17.47 -13.79 -44.95
N PHE A 137 17.41 -14.66 -45.97
CA PHE A 137 17.54 -14.28 -47.37
C PHE A 137 16.38 -13.41 -47.84
N LEU A 138 15.14 -13.77 -47.51
CA LEU A 138 13.96 -12.98 -47.87
C LEU A 138 14.01 -11.59 -47.23
N VAL A 139 14.33 -11.50 -45.93
CA VAL A 139 14.49 -10.21 -45.25
C VAL A 139 15.61 -9.38 -45.88
N PHE A 140 16.73 -10.00 -46.25
CA PHE A 140 17.82 -9.32 -46.93
C PHE A 140 17.43 -8.80 -48.32
N VAL A 141 16.74 -9.60 -49.13
CA VAL A 141 16.26 -9.21 -50.46
C VAL A 141 15.24 -8.10 -50.37
N VAL A 142 14.23 -8.23 -49.50
CA VAL A 142 13.22 -7.19 -49.29
C VAL A 142 13.87 -5.90 -48.80
N ASN A 143 14.77 -5.97 -47.81
CA ASN A 143 15.49 -4.79 -47.33
C ASN A 143 16.35 -4.15 -48.42
N THR A 144 17.05 -4.94 -49.23
CA THR A 144 17.88 -4.42 -50.33
C THR A 144 17.03 -3.73 -51.39
N VAL A 145 15.90 -4.34 -51.79
CA VAL A 145 14.96 -3.74 -52.75
C VAL A 145 14.34 -2.46 -52.19
N VAL A 146 13.90 -2.46 -50.93
CA VAL A 146 13.32 -1.28 -50.28
C VAL A 146 14.38 -0.17 -50.14
N THR A 147 15.56 -0.48 -49.61
CA THR A 147 16.63 0.51 -49.43
C THR A 147 17.15 1.04 -50.77
N ILE A 148 17.28 0.24 -51.82
CA ILE A 148 17.62 0.71 -53.17
C ILE A 148 16.47 1.54 -53.77
N SER A 149 15.21 1.20 -53.51
CA SER A 149 14.08 2.00 -53.96
C SER A 149 14.05 3.37 -53.27
N PHE A 150 14.27 3.41 -51.95
CA PHE A 150 14.37 4.65 -51.16
C PHE A 150 15.62 5.47 -51.53
N ALA A 151 16.79 4.84 -51.65
CA ALA A 151 18.03 5.50 -52.05
C ALA A 151 18.02 5.93 -53.53
N GLY A 152 17.33 5.20 -54.40
CA GLY A 152 17.12 5.54 -55.81
C GLY A 152 16.17 6.72 -55.96
N LEU A 153 15.09 6.75 -55.17
CA LEU A 153 14.20 7.92 -55.02
C LEU A 153 14.98 9.13 -54.46
N MET A 154 15.92 8.92 -53.53
CA MET A 154 16.77 9.96 -52.95
C MET A 154 18.04 10.29 -53.75
N GLY A 155 18.43 9.52 -54.78
CA GLY A 155 19.73 9.63 -55.45
C GLY A 155 19.66 10.07 -56.91
N LEU A 156 18.59 9.73 -57.65
CA LEU A 156 18.38 10.13 -59.05
C LEU A 156 17.22 11.11 -59.23
N GLY A 157 16.49 11.39 -58.16
CA GLY A 157 15.34 12.31 -58.13
C GLY A 157 15.51 13.49 -57.16
N VAL A 158 16.73 13.86 -56.79
CA VAL A 158 16.95 14.92 -55.77
C VAL A 158 16.37 16.27 -56.21
N ILE A 159 16.30 16.53 -57.52
CA ILE A 159 15.66 17.75 -58.03
C ILE A 159 14.23 17.42 -58.45
N THR A 160 13.99 16.41 -59.28
CA THR A 160 12.64 16.12 -59.81
C THR A 160 11.69 15.50 -58.80
N GLY A 161 12.15 14.64 -57.89
CA GLY A 161 11.37 14.01 -56.82
C GLY A 161 11.18 14.92 -55.62
N VAL A 162 12.15 15.77 -55.29
CA VAL A 162 11.97 16.83 -54.27
C VAL A 162 11.11 17.95 -54.84
N PHE A 163 11.27 18.40 -56.09
CA PHE A 163 10.33 19.34 -56.72
C PHE A 163 8.97 18.70 -57.06
N ALA A 164 8.88 17.39 -57.29
CA ALA A 164 7.59 16.70 -57.43
C ALA A 164 6.94 16.44 -56.09
N THR A 165 7.69 16.22 -55.01
CA THR A 165 7.14 16.07 -53.65
C THR A 165 6.80 17.45 -53.10
N ILE A 166 7.63 18.48 -53.33
CA ILE A 166 7.29 19.90 -53.09
C ILE A 166 6.10 20.29 -53.96
N ARG A 167 6.03 19.96 -55.26
CA ARG A 167 4.81 20.20 -56.07
C ARG A 167 3.64 19.36 -55.61
N THR A 168 3.79 18.12 -55.19
CA THR A 168 2.66 17.27 -54.78
C THR A 168 2.15 17.65 -53.38
N ILE A 169 3.04 18.12 -52.49
CA ILE A 169 2.71 18.75 -51.21
C ILE A 169 2.12 20.15 -51.47
N GLU A 170 2.67 20.96 -52.37
CA GLU A 170 2.13 22.28 -52.74
C GLU A 170 0.86 22.21 -53.59
N SER A 171 0.60 21.11 -54.30
CA SER A 171 -0.42 21.04 -55.35
C SER A 171 -1.39 19.86 -55.28
N GLY A 172 -1.31 18.92 -54.32
CA GLY A 172 -2.17 17.72 -54.44
C GLY A 172 -2.37 16.77 -53.26
N LEU A 173 -1.57 16.80 -52.20
CA LEU A 173 -1.84 15.99 -50.99
C LEU A 173 -2.51 16.88 -49.92
N GLY A 174 -3.83 17.05 -50.04
CA GLY A 174 -4.73 17.51 -48.98
C GLY A 174 -4.55 18.93 -48.41
N LEU A 175 -3.51 19.67 -48.78
CA LEU A 175 -3.30 21.06 -48.37
C LEU A 175 -4.29 22.06 -49.01
N LYS A 176 -5.04 21.66 -50.04
CA LYS A 176 -6.10 22.50 -50.64
C LYS A 176 -7.44 22.43 -49.89
N ASN A 177 -7.69 21.39 -49.10
CA ASN A 177 -8.97 21.20 -48.38
C ASN A 177 -8.83 21.15 -46.85
N GLY A 178 -7.63 21.22 -46.28
CA GLY A 178 -7.44 21.27 -44.82
C GLY A 178 -7.81 20.00 -44.04
N ILE A 179 -7.90 18.83 -44.71
CA ILE A 179 -8.43 17.59 -44.09
C ILE A 179 -7.37 16.50 -43.88
N SER A 180 -6.25 16.45 -44.63
CA SER A 180 -5.26 15.36 -44.44
C SER A 180 -4.23 15.73 -43.36
N ASP A 181 -4.48 15.25 -42.15
CA ASP A 181 -3.61 15.48 -41.02
C ASP A 181 -2.53 14.38 -40.88
N ALA A 182 -1.67 14.31 -41.90
CA ALA A 182 -0.68 13.26 -42.01
C ALA A 182 0.32 13.29 -40.84
N SER A 183 0.75 14.47 -40.39
CA SER A 183 1.69 14.64 -39.27
C SER A 183 1.15 14.03 -37.97
N TYR A 184 -0.12 14.26 -37.64
CA TYR A 184 -0.72 13.74 -36.41
C TYR A 184 -1.05 12.24 -36.53
N THR A 185 -1.61 11.81 -37.67
CA THR A 185 -2.12 10.43 -37.83
C THR A 185 -1.03 9.38 -37.96
N THR A 186 0.16 9.70 -38.49
CA THR A 186 1.24 8.73 -38.67
C THR A 186 2.03 8.45 -37.40
N VAL A 187 2.07 9.38 -36.43
CA VAL A 187 2.89 9.29 -35.21
C VAL A 187 2.70 7.98 -34.44
N MET A 188 1.48 7.45 -34.35
CA MET A 188 1.25 6.16 -33.69
C MET A 188 1.91 5.00 -34.45
N GLY A 189 1.83 5.00 -35.78
CA GLY A 189 2.48 3.98 -36.62
C GLY A 189 4.01 4.05 -36.54
N LEU A 190 4.55 5.27 -36.55
CA LEU A 190 6.00 5.51 -36.41
C LEU A 190 6.51 5.05 -35.03
N MET A 191 5.73 5.29 -33.97
CA MET A 191 6.04 4.83 -32.62
C MET A 191 6.12 3.30 -32.57
N TRP A 192 5.12 2.60 -33.12
CA TRP A 192 5.12 1.14 -33.16
C TRP A 192 6.28 0.57 -33.98
N ALA A 193 6.57 1.14 -35.15
CA ALA A 193 7.70 0.71 -35.98
C ALA A 193 9.05 0.91 -35.25
N GLY A 194 9.22 2.05 -34.57
CA GLY A 194 10.40 2.36 -33.77
C GLY A 194 10.54 1.46 -32.52
N MET A 195 9.43 1.07 -31.89
CA MET A 195 9.44 0.10 -30.79
C MET A 195 9.77 -1.32 -31.29
N GLU A 196 9.20 -1.73 -32.43
CA GLU A 196 9.43 -3.07 -33.00
C GLU A 196 10.92 -3.32 -33.29
N ARG A 197 11.63 -2.35 -33.91
CA ARG A 197 13.08 -2.48 -34.17
C ARG A 197 13.88 -2.72 -32.88
N ASN A 198 13.54 -2.03 -31.81
CA ASN A 198 14.24 -2.11 -30.53
C ASN A 198 13.93 -3.42 -29.80
N ILE A 199 12.65 -3.84 -29.80
CA ILE A 199 12.20 -5.11 -29.21
C ILE A 199 12.83 -6.30 -29.93
N ALA A 200 12.92 -6.27 -31.26
CA ALA A 200 13.58 -7.33 -32.04
C ALA A 200 15.05 -7.51 -31.61
N MET A 201 15.81 -6.42 -31.44
CA MET A 201 17.19 -6.49 -30.95
C MET A 201 17.30 -7.07 -29.53
N MET A 202 16.37 -6.72 -28.64
CA MET A 202 16.33 -7.26 -27.28
C MET A 202 16.06 -8.77 -27.28
N ILE A 203 15.01 -9.22 -27.97
CA ILE A 203 14.64 -10.64 -28.05
C ILE A 203 15.77 -11.46 -28.68
N GLY A 204 16.36 -10.95 -29.76
CA GLY A 204 17.48 -11.61 -30.43
C GLY A 204 18.74 -11.76 -29.57
N SER A 205 18.84 -10.95 -28.51
CA SER A 205 20.00 -10.94 -27.62
C SER A 205 19.86 -11.84 -26.39
N VAL A 206 18.62 -12.23 -26.01
CA VAL A 206 18.33 -13.10 -24.86
C VAL A 206 19.14 -14.40 -24.87
N PRO A 207 19.26 -15.16 -25.98
CA PRO A 207 20.02 -16.41 -25.97
C PRO A 207 21.51 -16.23 -25.66
N ALA A 208 22.09 -15.09 -26.02
CA ALA A 208 23.50 -14.77 -25.80
C ALA A 208 23.80 -14.34 -24.36
N LEU A 209 22.78 -13.94 -23.59
CA LEU A 209 22.91 -13.52 -22.19
C LEU A 209 22.92 -14.69 -21.20
N ARG A 210 22.55 -15.90 -21.64
CA ARG A 210 22.49 -17.11 -20.80
C ARG A 210 23.78 -17.34 -19.97
N PRO A 211 25.01 -17.14 -20.49
CA PRO A 211 26.22 -17.30 -19.69
C PRO A 211 26.37 -16.30 -18.54
N LEU A 212 25.77 -15.11 -18.62
CA LEU A 212 25.77 -14.12 -17.54
C LEU A 212 24.73 -14.45 -16.45
N THR A 213 23.62 -15.09 -16.82
CA THR A 213 22.58 -15.49 -15.86
C THR A 213 22.87 -16.85 -15.21
N THR A 214 23.72 -17.67 -15.82
CA THR A 214 24.07 -19.02 -15.33
C THR A 214 24.82 -19.00 -13.99
N PRO A 215 25.80 -18.10 -13.72
CA PRO A 215 26.43 -17.94 -12.41
C PRO A 215 25.43 -17.55 -11.31
N PHE A 216 24.45 -16.70 -11.63
CA PHE A 216 23.38 -16.33 -10.69
C PHE A 216 22.47 -17.52 -10.37
N MET A 217 22.14 -18.35 -11.38
CA MET A 217 21.42 -19.62 -11.18
C MET A 217 22.27 -20.67 -10.44
N LYS A 218 23.59 -20.68 -10.65
CA LYS A 218 24.52 -21.55 -9.90
C LYS A 218 24.62 -21.13 -8.44
N LEU A 219 24.69 -19.83 -8.17
CA LEU A 219 24.68 -19.26 -6.82
C LEU A 219 23.40 -19.67 -6.08
N THR A 220 22.24 -19.68 -6.74
CA THR A 220 21.03 -20.25 -6.13
C THR A 220 21.14 -21.75 -5.84
N SER A 221 21.75 -22.54 -6.74
CA SER A 221 21.93 -23.99 -6.51
C SER A 221 22.99 -24.33 -5.44
N GLU A 222 24.07 -23.55 -5.37
CA GLU A 222 25.15 -23.71 -4.39
C GLU A 222 24.70 -23.20 -3.01
N THR A 223 23.86 -22.18 -2.95
CA THR A 223 23.17 -21.75 -1.72
C THR A 223 22.23 -22.85 -1.22
N MET A 224 21.52 -23.58 -2.10
CA MET A 224 20.71 -24.74 -1.68
C MET A 224 21.57 -25.90 -1.14
N SER A 225 22.79 -26.08 -1.66
CA SER A 225 23.76 -27.07 -1.16
C SER A 225 24.37 -26.68 0.19
N TYR A 226 24.69 -25.39 0.39
CA TYR A 226 25.24 -24.85 1.63
C TYR A 226 24.22 -24.85 2.79
N LEU A 227 22.91 -24.81 2.47
CA LEU A 227 21.82 -24.91 3.44
C LEU A 227 21.59 -26.33 4.01
N GLY A 228 22.44 -27.31 3.67
CA GLY A 228 22.44 -28.59 4.37
C GLY A 228 21.21 -29.47 4.12
N ILE A 229 20.51 -29.29 3.00
CA ILE A 229 19.54 -30.27 2.48
C ILE A 229 20.35 -31.47 1.96
N ARG A 230 20.90 -32.27 2.88
CA ARG A 230 21.34 -33.63 2.57
C ARG A 230 20.09 -34.41 2.22
N SER A 231 19.92 -34.69 0.93
CA SER A 231 19.04 -35.73 0.41
C SER A 231 19.34 -37.05 1.16
N SER A 232 18.61 -37.32 2.23
CA SER A 232 18.46 -38.67 2.74
C SER A 232 17.32 -39.32 1.96
N SER A 233 17.67 -40.41 1.28
CA SER A 233 16.86 -41.23 0.38
C SER A 233 16.87 -40.78 -1.09
N LYS A 234 17.59 -41.56 -1.90
CA LYS A 234 17.26 -42.04 -3.26
C LYS A 234 16.14 -41.32 -4.06
N THR A 235 16.12 -40.00 -4.14
CA THR A 235 15.40 -39.30 -5.20
C THR A 235 16.36 -39.21 -6.38
N GLN A 236 16.25 -40.18 -7.29
CA GLN A 236 16.71 -39.99 -8.65
C GLN A 236 16.19 -38.63 -9.11
N SER A 237 17.12 -37.71 -9.42
CA SER A 237 16.82 -36.50 -10.17
C SER A 237 16.27 -36.94 -11.52
N SER A 238 14.95 -37.18 -11.56
CA SER A 238 14.23 -37.36 -12.80
C SER A 238 14.03 -35.97 -13.37
N SER A 239 14.34 -35.81 -14.65
CA SER A 239 14.45 -34.55 -15.39
C SER A 239 13.11 -33.82 -15.60
N GLY A 240 12.14 -33.91 -14.69
CA GLY A 240 10.77 -33.40 -14.83
C GLY A 240 10.21 -32.60 -13.63
N HIS A 241 11.02 -32.28 -12.61
CA HIS A 241 10.54 -31.50 -11.45
C HIS A 241 10.29 -30.00 -11.73
N LEU A 242 10.58 -29.52 -12.93
CA LEU A 242 10.24 -28.16 -13.38
C LEU A 242 9.21 -28.17 -14.52
N ASP A 243 8.67 -29.35 -14.87
CA ASP A 243 7.57 -29.47 -15.82
C ASP A 243 6.24 -29.09 -15.16
N TRP A 244 5.19 -28.90 -15.96
CA TRP A 244 3.83 -28.67 -15.47
C TRP A 244 3.40 -29.72 -14.44
N LEU A 245 2.67 -29.27 -13.42
CA LEU A 245 2.06 -30.16 -12.43
C LEU A 245 1.18 -31.18 -13.15
N LYS A 246 1.42 -32.46 -12.86
CA LYS A 246 0.62 -33.57 -13.42
C LYS A 246 -0.68 -33.70 -12.62
N GLY A 247 -1.69 -32.93 -13.01
CA GLY A 247 -3.04 -32.97 -12.43
C GLY A 247 -3.58 -31.57 -12.12
N PHE A 248 -4.90 -31.41 -12.25
CA PHE A 248 -5.55 -30.11 -12.02
C PHE A 248 -5.63 -29.74 -10.54
N PHE A 249 -5.71 -30.71 -9.62
CA PHE A 249 -5.91 -30.44 -8.19
C PHE A 249 -4.61 -30.22 -7.41
N GLY A 250 -3.46 -30.51 -8.02
CA GLY A 250 -2.14 -30.52 -7.40
C GLY A 250 -1.35 -31.78 -7.75
N ASP A 251 -0.08 -31.81 -7.33
CA ASP A 251 0.77 -33.00 -7.42
C ASP A 251 0.21 -34.13 -6.55
N ALA A 252 0.11 -35.35 -7.09
CA ALA A 252 -0.50 -36.49 -6.42
C ALA A 252 0.14 -36.79 -5.05
N THR A 253 1.47 -36.78 -4.96
CA THR A 253 2.19 -37.02 -3.71
C THR A 253 1.92 -35.90 -2.69
N LEU A 254 1.83 -34.65 -3.14
CA LEU A 254 1.46 -33.55 -2.26
C LEU A 254 0.03 -33.71 -1.72
N LEU A 255 -0.92 -34.12 -2.56
CA LEU A 255 -2.30 -34.34 -2.14
C LEU A 255 -2.40 -35.46 -1.09
N ASP A 256 -1.67 -36.56 -1.27
CA ASP A 256 -1.60 -37.65 -0.29
C ASP A 256 -0.97 -37.19 1.04
N LEU A 257 0.10 -36.40 0.98
CA LEU A 257 0.74 -35.83 2.16
C LEU A 257 -0.21 -34.88 2.89
N LEU A 258 -0.90 -33.99 2.18
CA LEU A 258 -1.91 -33.10 2.77
C LEU A 258 -3.04 -33.88 3.41
N ALA A 259 -3.57 -34.91 2.74
CA ALA A 259 -4.58 -35.80 3.31
C ALA A 259 -4.10 -36.47 4.60
N SER A 260 -2.87 -36.99 4.62
CA SER A 260 -2.25 -37.58 5.81
C SER A 260 -2.08 -36.56 6.94
N THR A 261 -1.60 -35.36 6.62
CA THR A 261 -1.43 -34.25 7.58
C THR A 261 -2.77 -33.85 8.19
N VAL A 262 -3.81 -33.69 7.37
CA VAL A 262 -5.16 -33.32 7.82
C VAL A 262 -5.76 -34.43 8.70
N ASN A 263 -5.72 -35.69 8.26
CA ASN A 263 -6.24 -36.79 9.07
C ASN A 263 -5.54 -36.90 10.43
N THR A 264 -4.20 -36.74 10.45
CA THR A 264 -3.40 -36.84 11.68
C THR A 264 -3.59 -35.65 12.61
N HIS A 265 -3.46 -34.42 12.09
CA HIS A 265 -3.36 -33.22 12.93
C HIS A 265 -4.70 -32.49 13.11
N PHE A 266 -5.60 -32.53 12.13
CA PHE A 266 -6.94 -31.94 12.25
C PHE A 266 -7.93 -32.92 12.89
N ARG A 267 -7.51 -34.19 13.10
CA ARG A 267 -8.30 -35.27 13.70
C ARG A 267 -9.65 -35.41 13.01
N SER A 268 -9.62 -35.47 11.68
CA SER A 268 -10.82 -35.51 10.84
C SER A 268 -11.70 -36.69 11.25
N HIS A 269 -13.00 -36.44 11.44
CA HIS A 269 -13.96 -37.47 11.85
C HIS A 269 -14.11 -38.56 10.79
N SER A 270 -14.17 -38.15 9.53
CA SER A 270 -14.17 -39.04 8.36
C SER A 270 -12.85 -38.91 7.62
N GLN A 271 -12.36 -40.03 7.07
CA GLN A 271 -11.10 -40.06 6.34
C GLN A 271 -11.14 -39.06 5.16
N VAL A 272 -10.24 -38.09 5.18
CA VAL A 272 -10.00 -37.17 4.07
C VAL A 272 -9.07 -37.86 3.09
N ALA A 273 -9.52 -38.05 1.86
CA ALA A 273 -8.70 -38.58 0.76
C ALA A 273 -8.15 -37.44 -0.09
N ALA A 274 -7.13 -37.73 -0.91
CA ALA A 274 -6.59 -36.78 -1.89
C ALA A 274 -7.69 -36.19 -2.79
N ASP A 275 -8.75 -36.95 -3.06
CA ASP A 275 -9.88 -36.51 -3.87
C ASP A 275 -10.78 -35.46 -3.17
N ASN A 276 -10.53 -35.11 -1.92
CA ASN A 276 -11.25 -34.04 -1.22
C ASN A 276 -10.47 -32.74 -1.17
N ILE A 277 -9.27 -32.70 -1.76
CA ILE A 277 -8.31 -31.61 -1.62
C ILE A 277 -8.03 -30.97 -2.97
N ALA A 278 -8.00 -29.64 -2.99
CA ALA A 278 -7.44 -28.85 -4.09
C ALA A 278 -6.35 -27.93 -3.54
N VAL A 279 -5.16 -27.96 -4.13
CA VAL A 279 -4.03 -27.09 -3.77
C VAL A 279 -4.25 -25.71 -4.37
N THR A 280 -3.94 -24.66 -3.62
CA THR A 280 -4.14 -23.26 -4.01
C THR A 280 -2.91 -22.41 -3.70
N ALA A 281 -2.83 -21.22 -4.32
CA ALA A 281 -1.73 -20.26 -4.15
C ALA A 281 -1.78 -19.53 -2.79
N GLY A 282 -1.82 -20.29 -1.70
CA GLY A 282 -2.10 -19.85 -0.34
C GLY A 282 -3.61 -19.83 -0.01
N ALA A 283 -3.94 -19.66 1.27
CA ALA A 283 -5.33 -19.68 1.76
C ALA A 283 -6.22 -18.62 1.08
N ALA A 284 -5.68 -17.42 0.80
CA ALA A 284 -6.42 -16.35 0.15
C ALA A 284 -6.99 -16.76 -1.21
N ALA A 285 -6.19 -17.40 -2.07
CA ALA A 285 -6.66 -17.90 -3.36
C ALA A 285 -7.71 -19.02 -3.21
N GLY A 286 -7.63 -19.82 -2.15
CA GLY A 286 -8.64 -20.83 -1.84
C GLY A 286 -9.97 -20.22 -1.41
N LEU A 287 -9.93 -19.23 -0.52
CA LEU A 287 -11.13 -18.49 -0.09
C LEU A 287 -11.79 -17.78 -1.27
N ASP A 288 -11.02 -17.04 -2.07
CA ASP A 288 -11.52 -16.38 -3.28
C ASP A 288 -12.17 -17.38 -4.25
N ALA A 289 -11.51 -18.49 -4.55
CA ALA A 289 -12.05 -19.51 -5.44
C ALA A 289 -13.33 -20.17 -4.89
N ILE A 290 -13.44 -20.38 -3.58
CA ILE A 290 -14.68 -20.88 -2.98
C ILE A 290 -15.80 -19.86 -3.18
N LEU A 291 -15.57 -18.61 -2.75
CA LEU A 291 -16.58 -17.56 -2.78
C LEU A 291 -17.04 -17.23 -4.20
N TYR A 292 -16.12 -17.16 -5.16
CA TYR A 292 -16.44 -16.95 -6.58
C TYR A 292 -17.40 -18.03 -7.13
N ASN A 293 -17.34 -19.26 -6.61
CA ASN A 293 -18.15 -20.37 -7.12
C ASN A 293 -19.46 -20.60 -6.37
N ILE A 294 -19.58 -20.11 -5.12
CA ILE A 294 -20.81 -20.29 -4.31
C ILE A 294 -21.64 -19.01 -4.19
N CYS A 295 -21.10 -17.86 -4.61
CA CYS A 295 -21.76 -16.56 -4.55
C CYS A 295 -21.87 -15.93 -5.94
N ASN A 296 -22.86 -15.05 -6.11
CA ASN A 296 -22.90 -14.09 -7.20
C ASN A 296 -22.35 -12.72 -6.76
N PRO A 297 -21.90 -11.86 -7.69
CA PRO A 297 -21.60 -10.48 -7.37
C PRO A 297 -22.79 -9.79 -6.69
N GLY A 298 -22.53 -9.14 -5.54
CA GLY A 298 -23.54 -8.49 -4.70
C GLY A 298 -24.11 -9.36 -3.59
N ASP A 299 -23.90 -10.68 -3.60
CA ASP A 299 -24.25 -11.57 -2.48
C ASP A 299 -23.39 -11.25 -1.24
N GLY A 300 -23.92 -11.58 -0.07
CA GLY A 300 -23.29 -11.35 1.23
C GLY A 300 -22.70 -12.62 1.86
N VAL A 301 -21.65 -12.43 2.66
CA VAL A 301 -21.04 -13.48 3.48
C VAL A 301 -20.90 -12.98 4.91
N LEU A 302 -21.45 -13.75 5.86
CA LEU A 302 -21.36 -13.42 7.28
C LEU A 302 -19.94 -13.66 7.79
N VAL A 303 -19.41 -12.71 8.56
CA VAL A 303 -18.07 -12.81 9.17
C VAL A 303 -18.12 -12.26 10.61
N PRO A 304 -17.81 -13.07 11.64
CA PRO A 304 -17.73 -12.60 13.03
C PRO A 304 -16.77 -11.43 13.22
N CYS A 305 -17.25 -10.32 13.77
CA CYS A 305 -16.45 -9.16 14.09
C CYS A 305 -15.84 -9.26 15.50
N PRO A 306 -14.60 -8.79 15.70
CA PRO A 306 -13.72 -8.23 14.68
C PRO A 306 -13.13 -9.31 13.75
N TYR A 307 -12.91 -9.01 12.46
CA TYR A 307 -12.34 -9.96 11.51
C TYR A 307 -11.10 -9.44 10.82
N TRP A 308 -10.33 -10.34 10.20
CA TRP A 308 -9.15 -9.98 9.42
C TRP A 308 -9.52 -9.08 8.23
N ASN A 309 -9.04 -7.83 8.29
CA ASN A 309 -9.26 -6.79 7.28
C ASN A 309 -8.95 -7.18 5.83
N GLY A 310 -8.13 -8.21 5.61
CA GLY A 310 -7.89 -8.72 4.26
C GLY A 310 -9.11 -9.33 3.59
N TYR A 311 -10.12 -9.78 4.35
CA TYR A 311 -11.38 -10.28 3.79
C TYR A 311 -12.13 -9.21 2.98
N ASP A 312 -12.02 -7.91 3.34
CA ASP A 312 -12.72 -6.85 2.61
C ASP A 312 -12.32 -6.82 1.13
N ALA A 313 -11.01 -6.73 0.87
CA ALA A 313 -10.48 -6.74 -0.48
C ALA A 313 -10.61 -8.11 -1.14
N LEU A 314 -10.35 -9.19 -0.39
CA LEU A 314 -10.38 -10.55 -0.92
C LEU A 314 -11.77 -10.94 -1.44
N PHE A 315 -12.83 -10.57 -0.72
CA PHE A 315 -14.19 -10.94 -1.10
C PHE A 315 -14.71 -10.00 -2.20
N ALA A 316 -14.41 -8.70 -2.11
CA ALA A 316 -14.97 -7.72 -3.04
C ALA A 316 -14.32 -7.71 -4.43
N LEU A 317 -12.99 -7.81 -4.53
CA LEU A 317 -12.27 -7.46 -5.76
C LEU A 317 -12.55 -8.39 -6.95
N HIS A 318 -12.60 -9.69 -6.70
CA HIS A 318 -12.80 -10.69 -7.77
C HIS A 318 -14.20 -11.29 -7.72
N SER A 319 -14.63 -11.82 -6.56
CA SER A 319 -15.96 -12.42 -6.43
C SER A 319 -17.12 -11.41 -6.35
N GLY A 320 -16.85 -10.11 -6.11
CA GLY A 320 -17.89 -9.10 -5.95
C GLY A 320 -18.75 -9.30 -4.70
N VAL A 321 -18.27 -10.08 -3.73
CA VAL A 321 -19.00 -10.47 -2.53
C VAL A 321 -18.84 -9.42 -1.44
N ARG A 322 -19.92 -9.19 -0.69
CA ARG A 322 -19.95 -8.22 0.41
C ARG A 322 -19.72 -8.94 1.75
N PRO A 323 -18.64 -8.64 2.50
CA PRO A 323 -18.57 -9.09 3.88
C PRO A 323 -19.68 -8.41 4.70
N VAL A 324 -20.42 -9.21 5.47
CA VAL A 324 -21.46 -8.77 6.40
C VAL A 324 -20.96 -9.06 7.81
N GLY A 325 -20.48 -8.02 8.48
CA GLY A 325 -19.91 -8.12 9.81
C GLY A 325 -20.95 -8.53 10.86
N VAL A 326 -20.64 -9.56 11.64
CA VAL A 326 -21.49 -10.06 12.73
C VAL A 326 -20.95 -9.50 14.04
N VAL A 327 -21.58 -8.43 14.53
CA VAL A 327 -21.11 -7.69 15.71
C VAL A 327 -21.70 -8.27 16.98
N VAL A 328 -20.84 -8.71 17.90
CA VAL A 328 -21.23 -9.23 19.22
C VAL A 328 -21.07 -8.19 20.33
N PRO A 329 -21.87 -8.23 21.42
CA PRO A 329 -21.85 -7.22 22.50
C PRO A 329 -20.47 -6.99 23.13
N SER A 330 -19.74 -8.04 23.48
CA SER A 330 -18.37 -7.99 23.97
C SER A 330 -17.43 -8.86 23.13
N LEU A 331 -16.11 -8.68 23.25
CA LEU A 331 -15.16 -9.54 22.52
C LEU A 331 -15.26 -11.01 22.96
N GLU A 332 -15.55 -11.26 24.24
CA GLU A 332 -15.71 -12.62 24.78
C GLU A 332 -16.91 -13.35 24.18
N ASP A 333 -17.97 -12.61 23.85
CA ASP A 333 -19.19 -13.14 23.24
C ASP A 333 -18.95 -13.77 21.85
N SER A 334 -17.81 -13.48 21.22
CA SER A 334 -17.38 -14.14 19.98
C SER A 334 -17.21 -15.66 20.16
N PHE A 335 -16.96 -16.13 21.39
CA PHE A 335 -16.72 -17.54 21.70
C PHE A 335 -17.87 -18.18 22.48
N GLY A 336 -19.00 -17.50 22.59
CA GLY A 336 -20.16 -17.93 23.38
C GLY A 336 -21.47 -17.96 22.58
N PRO A 337 -22.59 -18.33 23.23
CA PRO A 337 -23.91 -18.43 22.58
C PRO A 337 -24.42 -17.13 21.97
N ALA A 338 -23.93 -15.97 22.44
CA ALA A 338 -24.26 -14.66 21.90
C ALA A 338 -23.84 -14.50 20.42
N LEU A 339 -22.79 -15.21 19.96
CA LEU A 339 -22.43 -15.26 18.55
C LEU A 339 -23.59 -15.77 17.68
N LEU A 340 -24.30 -16.81 18.12
CA LEU A 340 -25.40 -17.41 17.35
C LEU A 340 -26.59 -16.45 17.24
N SER A 341 -26.87 -15.71 18.31
CA SER A 341 -27.91 -14.68 18.30
C SER A 341 -27.54 -13.55 17.34
N ALA A 342 -26.28 -13.11 17.36
CA ALA A 342 -25.76 -12.09 16.45
C ALA A 342 -25.76 -12.56 14.99
N LEU A 343 -25.49 -13.86 14.73
CA LEU A 343 -25.57 -14.46 13.40
C LEU A 343 -26.99 -14.42 12.84
N GLU A 344 -27.99 -14.81 13.65
CA GLU A 344 -29.40 -14.74 13.25
C GLU A 344 -29.82 -13.29 12.97
N GLU A 345 -29.48 -12.36 13.87
CA GLU A 345 -29.79 -10.94 13.70
C GLU A 345 -29.14 -10.35 12.42
N SER A 346 -27.87 -10.68 12.18
CA SER A 346 -27.13 -10.17 11.01
C SER A 346 -27.65 -10.76 9.71
N TYR A 347 -28.10 -12.02 9.72
CA TYR A 347 -28.75 -12.65 8.57
C TYR A 347 -30.07 -11.96 8.23
N GLU A 348 -30.93 -11.71 9.22
CA GLU A 348 -32.24 -11.08 9.01
C GLU A 348 -32.12 -9.60 8.59
N LYS A 349 -31.13 -8.88 9.11
CA LYS A 349 -30.89 -7.46 8.77
C LYS A 349 -30.09 -7.26 7.48
N ALA A 350 -29.54 -8.32 6.89
CA ALA A 350 -28.70 -8.20 5.71
C ALA A 350 -29.48 -7.58 4.53
N SER A 351 -28.90 -6.55 3.91
CA SER A 351 -29.48 -5.90 2.72
C SER A 351 -29.26 -6.69 1.41
N CYS A 352 -28.68 -7.89 1.50
CA CYS A 352 -28.32 -8.73 0.36
C CYS A 352 -28.50 -10.21 0.71
N PRO A 353 -28.66 -11.10 -0.29
CA PRO A 353 -28.76 -12.53 -0.04
C PRO A 353 -27.47 -13.06 0.59
N ILE A 354 -27.57 -13.72 1.74
CA ILE A 354 -26.42 -14.36 2.39
C ILE A 354 -26.19 -15.76 1.81
N ARG A 355 -24.95 -16.07 1.44
CA ARG A 355 -24.56 -17.36 0.84
C ARG A 355 -23.63 -18.22 1.69
N ALA A 356 -22.86 -17.60 2.58
CA ALA A 356 -21.95 -18.33 3.44
C ALA A 356 -21.71 -17.62 4.78
N LEU A 357 -21.19 -18.40 5.74
CA LEU A 357 -20.53 -17.95 6.96
C LEU A 357 -19.04 -18.29 6.83
N VAL A 358 -18.17 -17.29 6.99
CA VAL A 358 -16.71 -17.49 7.07
C VAL A 358 -16.26 -17.34 8.53
N LEU A 359 -15.64 -18.40 9.07
CA LEU A 359 -15.04 -18.41 10.41
C LEU A 359 -13.52 -18.51 10.28
N ALA A 360 -12.78 -17.55 10.86
CA ALA A 360 -11.36 -17.73 11.12
C ALA A 360 -11.19 -18.57 12.39
N ASN A 361 -10.60 -19.76 12.32
CA ASN A 361 -10.47 -20.68 13.45
C ASN A 361 -9.07 -21.33 13.48
N PRO A 362 -8.16 -20.94 14.39
CA PRO A 362 -8.30 -19.94 15.44
C PRO A 362 -8.61 -18.52 14.94
N HIS A 363 -9.30 -17.76 15.79
CA HIS A 363 -9.86 -16.45 15.48
C HIS A 363 -8.77 -15.39 15.26
N ASN A 364 -8.87 -14.65 14.15
CA ASN A 364 -8.04 -13.50 13.83
C ASN A 364 -8.93 -12.23 13.83
N PRO A 365 -8.77 -11.30 14.78
CA PRO A 365 -7.54 -11.01 15.54
C PRO A 365 -7.51 -11.48 17.02
N LEU A 366 -8.53 -12.18 17.52
CA LEU A 366 -8.69 -12.48 18.95
C LEU A 366 -7.77 -13.58 19.51
N GLY A 367 -7.14 -14.42 18.67
CA GLY A 367 -6.12 -15.37 19.09
C GLY A 367 -6.64 -16.56 19.90
N ARG A 368 -7.90 -16.97 19.71
CA ARG A 368 -8.51 -18.13 20.37
C ARG A 368 -9.25 -19.02 19.37
N PRO A 369 -9.19 -20.35 19.51
CA PRO A 369 -10.06 -21.26 18.76
C PRO A 369 -11.51 -21.19 19.27
N TYR A 370 -12.45 -21.55 18.40
CA TYR A 370 -13.83 -21.79 18.81
C TYR A 370 -13.95 -23.13 19.52
N SER A 371 -14.85 -23.23 20.51
CA SER A 371 -15.17 -24.50 21.13
C SER A 371 -15.96 -25.41 20.18
N ARG A 372 -15.92 -26.72 20.42
CA ARG A 372 -16.71 -27.69 19.66
C ARG A 372 -18.20 -27.33 19.63
N LEU A 373 -18.75 -26.90 20.76
CA LEU A 373 -20.17 -26.54 20.86
C LEU A 373 -20.53 -25.40 19.92
N ILE A 374 -19.72 -24.34 19.87
CA ILE A 374 -19.96 -23.19 18.99
C ILE A 374 -19.84 -23.58 17.52
N LEU A 375 -18.83 -24.39 17.15
CA LEU A 375 -18.70 -24.89 15.78
C LEU A 375 -19.89 -25.76 15.37
N GLU A 376 -20.34 -26.68 16.23
CA GLU A 376 -21.54 -27.49 16.01
C GLU A 376 -22.80 -26.62 15.81
N GLN A 377 -22.95 -25.55 16.60
CA GLN A 377 -24.06 -24.61 16.45
C GLN A 377 -23.97 -23.77 15.17
N CYS A 378 -22.77 -23.34 14.76
CA CYS A 378 -22.56 -22.64 13.48
C CYS A 378 -22.85 -23.55 12.28
N MET A 379 -22.48 -24.83 12.34
CA MET A 379 -22.82 -25.83 11.31
C MET A 379 -24.35 -26.01 11.20
N ALA A 380 -25.03 -26.15 12.34
CA ALA A 380 -26.49 -26.25 12.38
C ALA A 380 -27.17 -24.98 11.85
N PHE A 381 -26.66 -23.79 12.19
CA PHE A 381 -27.13 -22.51 11.65
C PHE A 381 -27.00 -22.47 10.12
N CYS A 382 -25.83 -22.82 9.57
CA CYS A 382 -25.60 -22.82 8.13
C CYS A 382 -26.56 -23.78 7.40
N GLN A 383 -26.78 -24.97 7.97
CA GLN A 383 -27.74 -25.93 7.44
C GLN A 383 -29.17 -25.36 7.43
N ARG A 384 -29.65 -24.82 8.56
CA ARG A 384 -31.02 -24.27 8.67
C ARG A 384 -31.26 -23.12 7.70
N ARG A 385 -30.26 -22.26 7.52
CA ARG A 385 -30.31 -21.11 6.61
C ARG A 385 -29.98 -21.46 5.15
N ASN A 386 -29.67 -22.72 4.86
CA ASN A 386 -29.32 -23.20 3.52
C ASN A 386 -28.11 -22.46 2.91
N ILE A 387 -27.10 -22.14 3.74
CA ILE A 387 -25.87 -21.44 3.35
C ILE A 387 -24.64 -22.34 3.58
N HIS A 388 -23.49 -21.94 3.07
CA HIS A 388 -22.22 -22.66 3.24
C HIS A 388 -21.47 -22.24 4.51
N LEU A 389 -20.70 -23.16 5.08
CA LEU A 389 -19.72 -22.88 6.14
C LEU A 389 -18.31 -22.96 5.55
N VAL A 390 -17.55 -21.87 5.64
CA VAL A 390 -16.15 -21.81 5.25
C VAL A 390 -15.30 -21.58 6.51
N SER A 391 -14.52 -22.59 6.91
CA SER A 391 -13.60 -22.53 8.05
C SER A 391 -12.20 -22.17 7.53
N ASP A 392 -11.77 -20.92 7.72
CA ASP A 392 -10.39 -20.50 7.50
C ASP A 392 -9.54 -20.93 8.70
N GLU A 393 -8.87 -22.07 8.55
CA GLU A 393 -8.07 -22.71 9.59
C GLU A 393 -6.57 -22.42 9.41
N ALA A 394 -6.20 -21.27 8.82
CA ALA A 394 -4.80 -20.90 8.55
C ALA A 394 -3.86 -20.90 9.76
N PHE A 395 -4.40 -20.92 10.99
CA PHE A 395 -3.67 -20.92 12.27
C PHE A 395 -3.82 -22.25 13.05
N ALA A 396 -4.23 -23.34 12.40
CA ALA A 396 -4.54 -24.63 13.02
C ALA A 396 -3.42 -25.17 13.94
N PHE A 397 -2.14 -24.91 13.64
CA PHE A 397 -1.00 -25.41 14.42
C PHE A 397 -0.33 -24.37 15.31
N SER A 398 -0.97 -23.21 15.50
CA SER A 398 -0.40 -22.09 16.27
C SER A 398 -0.85 -22.03 17.73
N SER A 399 -1.49 -23.08 18.26
CA SER A 399 -1.90 -23.13 19.67
C SER A 399 -0.69 -23.27 20.59
N PHE A 400 -0.69 -22.58 21.73
CA PHE A 400 0.39 -22.57 22.70
C PHE A 400 -0.14 -22.47 24.14
N THR A 401 0.70 -22.80 25.12
CA THR A 401 0.34 -22.63 26.54
C THR A 401 0.36 -21.16 26.93
N SER A 402 -0.77 -20.66 27.46
CA SER A 402 -0.91 -19.27 27.88
C SER A 402 -1.00 -19.18 29.42
N PRO A 403 -0.29 -18.23 30.05
CA PRO A 403 -0.40 -18.01 31.50
C PRO A 403 -1.76 -17.46 31.93
N ASP A 404 -2.59 -17.01 30.99
CA ASP A 404 -3.93 -16.45 31.28
C ASP A 404 -5.02 -17.53 31.40
N PHE A 405 -4.70 -18.79 31.07
CA PHE A 405 -5.65 -19.90 31.06
C PHE A 405 -5.09 -21.12 31.78
N THR A 406 -5.85 -21.67 32.72
CA THR A 406 -5.49 -22.93 33.41
C THR A 406 -5.84 -24.16 32.58
N ASN A 407 -6.96 -24.11 31.85
CA ASN A 407 -7.43 -25.20 30.99
C ASN A 407 -8.02 -24.63 29.69
N PRO A 408 -7.16 -24.24 28.72
CA PRO A 408 -7.64 -23.69 27.45
C PRO A 408 -8.34 -24.75 26.60
N GLU A 409 -9.41 -24.37 25.91
CA GLU A 409 -10.07 -25.24 24.93
C GLU A 409 -9.11 -25.59 23.80
N PRO A 410 -8.90 -26.86 23.44
CA PRO A 410 -8.01 -27.22 22.35
C PRO A 410 -8.54 -26.69 21.01
N PHE A 411 -7.65 -26.50 20.03
CA PHE A 411 -8.09 -26.29 18.66
C PHE A 411 -8.91 -27.48 18.16
N ILE A 412 -10.11 -27.18 17.65
CA ILE A 412 -11.03 -28.13 17.03
C ILE A 412 -11.22 -27.69 15.58
N SER A 413 -10.83 -28.55 14.64
CA SER A 413 -11.16 -28.35 13.23
C SER A 413 -12.62 -28.69 12.96
N CYS A 414 -13.27 -27.96 12.05
CA CYS A 414 -14.58 -28.34 11.51
C CYS A 414 -14.60 -29.76 10.93
N LEU A 415 -13.46 -30.25 10.43
CA LEU A 415 -13.33 -31.62 9.90
C LEU A 415 -13.43 -32.70 10.98
N SER A 416 -13.18 -32.35 12.25
CA SER A 416 -13.22 -33.27 13.40
C SER A 416 -14.62 -33.45 14.01
N ILE A 417 -15.61 -32.75 13.45
CA ILE A 417 -17.01 -32.80 13.89
C ILE A 417 -17.75 -33.73 12.94
N ASP A 418 -18.56 -34.64 13.49
CA ASP A 418 -19.48 -35.47 12.71
C ASP A 418 -20.66 -34.61 12.23
N PRO A 419 -20.79 -34.35 10.91
CA PRO A 419 -21.86 -33.51 10.39
C PRO A 419 -23.26 -34.11 10.63
N SER A 420 -23.36 -35.44 10.73
CA SER A 420 -24.65 -36.13 10.93
C SER A 420 -25.25 -35.82 12.31
N ARG A 421 -24.39 -35.65 13.33
CA ARG A 421 -24.80 -35.28 14.70
C ARG A 421 -25.47 -33.91 14.77
N VAL A 422 -25.11 -33.00 13.87
CA VAL A 422 -25.68 -31.64 13.79
C VAL A 422 -26.65 -31.48 12.62
N GLY A 423 -26.96 -32.56 11.90
CA GLY A 423 -27.84 -32.57 10.74
C GLY A 423 -27.32 -31.74 9.56
N CYS A 424 -26.02 -31.45 9.49
CA CYS A 424 -25.42 -30.59 8.47
C CYS A 424 -24.95 -31.43 7.27
N ASP A 425 -25.27 -30.98 6.06
CA ASP A 425 -24.76 -31.61 4.83
C ASP A 425 -23.24 -31.41 4.72
N PRO A 426 -22.42 -32.48 4.68
CA PRO A 426 -20.97 -32.37 4.51
C PRO A 426 -20.53 -31.61 3.25
N GLN A 427 -21.38 -31.51 2.22
CA GLN A 427 -21.08 -30.73 1.00
C GLN A 427 -21.16 -29.21 1.20
N ARG A 428 -21.64 -28.74 2.35
CA ARG A 428 -21.70 -27.31 2.70
C ARG A 428 -20.53 -26.85 3.57
N ILE A 429 -19.66 -27.77 3.97
CA ILE A 429 -18.53 -27.48 4.85
C ILE A 429 -17.25 -27.47 4.00
N HIS A 430 -16.53 -26.36 4.07
CA HIS A 430 -15.29 -26.13 3.35
C HIS A 430 -14.24 -25.66 4.34
N VAL A 431 -13.09 -26.33 4.39
CA VAL A 431 -11.96 -25.91 5.23
C VAL A 431 -10.83 -25.41 4.35
N VAL A 432 -10.24 -24.29 4.73
CA VAL A 432 -9.08 -23.71 4.06
C VAL A 432 -7.89 -23.73 5.02
N TRP A 433 -6.75 -24.23 4.55
CA TRP A 433 -5.50 -24.20 5.32
C TRP A 433 -4.33 -23.72 4.46
N SER A 434 -3.28 -23.19 5.09
CA SER A 434 -2.05 -22.80 4.40
C SER A 434 -0.82 -22.89 5.28
N MET A 435 0.31 -23.21 4.66
CA MET A 435 1.64 -23.18 5.28
C MET A 435 2.08 -21.77 5.72
N SER A 436 1.34 -20.74 5.31
CA SER A 436 1.77 -19.34 5.43
C SER A 436 2.01 -18.89 6.87
N LYS A 437 1.24 -19.39 7.84
CA LYS A 437 1.28 -18.95 9.23
C LYS A 437 1.92 -19.99 10.12
N ASP A 438 1.34 -21.20 10.15
CA ASP A 438 1.81 -22.29 11.00
C ASP A 438 3.27 -22.69 10.75
N LEU A 439 3.73 -22.61 9.49
CA LEU A 439 5.09 -22.96 9.08
C LEU A 439 5.92 -21.74 8.69
N SER A 440 5.43 -20.52 8.95
CA SER A 440 6.09 -19.25 8.61
C SER A 440 6.54 -19.15 7.13
N ALA A 441 5.86 -19.87 6.24
CA ALA A 441 6.24 -20.00 4.83
C ALA A 441 5.37 -19.16 3.89
N SER A 442 5.00 -17.94 4.30
CA SER A 442 4.04 -17.11 3.57
C SER A 442 4.46 -16.76 2.14
N GLY A 443 5.76 -16.65 1.86
CA GLY A 443 6.31 -16.42 0.52
C GLY A 443 6.26 -17.64 -0.40
N VAL A 444 6.07 -18.85 0.15
CA VAL A 444 5.93 -20.09 -0.63
C VAL A 444 4.59 -20.16 -1.36
N ARG A 445 3.58 -19.41 -0.91
CA ARG A 445 2.26 -19.35 -1.57
C ARG A 445 1.62 -20.72 -1.75
N LEU A 446 1.62 -21.57 -0.71
CA LEU A 446 0.96 -22.87 -0.75
C LEU A 446 -0.14 -22.99 0.31
N GLY A 447 -1.33 -23.37 -0.14
CA GLY A 447 -2.48 -23.69 0.70
C GLY A 447 -3.34 -24.76 0.05
N CYS A 448 -4.43 -25.10 0.70
CA CYS A 448 -5.40 -26.04 0.17
C CYS A 448 -6.82 -25.73 0.62
N VAL A 449 -7.77 -26.15 -0.21
CA VAL A 449 -9.20 -26.25 0.11
C VAL A 449 -9.52 -27.72 0.32
N ILE A 450 -10.19 -28.03 1.42
CA ILE A 450 -10.64 -29.37 1.79
C ILE A 450 -12.17 -29.35 1.80
N THR A 451 -12.80 -30.12 0.91
CA THR A 451 -14.26 -30.17 0.80
C THR A 451 -14.77 -31.51 0.29
N ARG A 452 -15.97 -31.89 0.74
CA ARG A 452 -16.72 -33.05 0.23
C ARG A 452 -17.56 -32.71 -1.01
N ASN A 453 -17.68 -31.42 -1.36
CA ASN A 453 -18.35 -30.96 -2.56
C ASN A 453 -17.41 -31.13 -3.77
N ARG A 454 -17.54 -32.26 -4.47
CA ARG A 454 -16.68 -32.62 -5.62
C ARG A 454 -16.73 -31.57 -6.74
N PRO A 455 -17.91 -31.08 -7.20
CA PRO A 455 -17.97 -30.02 -8.20
C PRO A 455 -17.21 -28.75 -7.79
N LEU A 456 -17.35 -28.31 -6.54
CA LEU A 456 -16.63 -27.13 -6.06
C LEU A 456 -15.12 -27.37 -6.04
N ARG A 457 -14.66 -28.52 -5.50
CA ARG A 457 -13.24 -28.90 -5.54
C ARG A 457 -12.71 -28.89 -6.98
N ASP A 458 -13.48 -29.42 -7.93
CA ASP A 458 -13.07 -29.50 -9.33
C ASP A 458 -12.74 -28.14 -9.92
N VAL A 459 -13.66 -27.18 -9.74
CA VAL A 459 -13.47 -25.83 -10.26
C VAL A 459 -12.33 -25.11 -9.53
N VAL A 460 -12.25 -25.24 -8.20
CA VAL A 460 -11.16 -24.64 -7.40
C VAL A 460 -9.80 -25.14 -7.88
N GLY A 461 -9.65 -26.46 -8.06
CA GLY A 461 -8.38 -27.01 -8.52
C GLY A 461 -8.06 -26.62 -9.96
N LEU A 462 -9.04 -26.67 -10.87
CA LEU A 462 -8.84 -26.27 -12.26
C LEU A 462 -8.27 -24.84 -12.36
N VAL A 463 -8.83 -23.89 -11.62
CA VAL A 463 -8.35 -22.51 -11.56
C VAL A 463 -6.96 -22.42 -10.90
N ALA A 464 -6.72 -23.19 -9.84
CA ALA A 464 -5.45 -23.16 -9.13
C ALA A 464 -4.28 -23.83 -9.88
N SER A 465 -4.56 -24.74 -10.81
CA SER A 465 -3.56 -25.54 -11.54
C SER A 465 -2.50 -24.71 -12.28
N VAL A 466 -2.83 -23.48 -12.67
CA VAL A 466 -1.93 -22.54 -13.36
C VAL A 466 -1.31 -21.49 -12.43
N HIS A 467 -1.74 -21.43 -11.17
CA HIS A 467 -1.30 -20.44 -10.19
C HIS A 467 -0.34 -21.00 -9.14
N VAL A 468 -0.37 -22.31 -8.88
CA VAL A 468 0.51 -22.96 -7.90
C VAL A 468 1.88 -23.24 -8.53
N SER A 469 2.91 -22.65 -7.94
CA SER A 469 4.29 -22.88 -8.38
C SER A 469 4.76 -24.30 -8.05
N VAL A 470 5.40 -24.95 -9.02
CA VAL A 470 6.01 -26.28 -8.83
C VAL A 470 7.08 -26.26 -7.74
N LEU A 471 7.82 -25.15 -7.60
CA LEU A 471 8.82 -25.00 -6.53
C LEU A 471 8.16 -25.00 -5.15
N SER A 472 6.99 -24.38 -5.04
CA SER A 472 6.20 -24.39 -3.80
C SER A 472 5.72 -25.79 -3.46
N THR A 473 5.28 -26.56 -4.47
CA THR A 473 4.90 -27.96 -4.32
C THR A 473 6.08 -28.82 -3.86
N VAL A 474 7.27 -28.68 -4.46
CA VAL A 474 8.47 -29.42 -4.05
C VAL A 474 8.81 -29.11 -2.58
N PHE A 475 8.86 -27.82 -2.21
CA PHE A 475 9.11 -27.42 -0.83
C PHE A 475 8.07 -28.02 0.14
N ALA A 476 6.78 -27.92 -0.20
CA ALA A 476 5.72 -28.44 0.65
C ALA A 476 5.81 -29.95 0.86
N LYS A 477 6.14 -30.72 -0.18
CA LYS A 477 6.33 -32.17 -0.06
C LYS A 477 7.44 -32.51 0.93
N GLU A 478 8.60 -31.87 0.82
CA GLU A 478 9.72 -32.10 1.72
C GLU A 478 9.37 -31.77 3.17
N VAL A 479 8.68 -30.65 3.41
CA VAL A 479 8.29 -30.23 4.77
C VAL A 479 7.21 -31.15 5.35
N LEU A 480 6.20 -31.53 4.56
CA LEU A 480 5.08 -32.35 5.04
C LEU A 480 5.46 -33.83 5.21
N ALA A 481 6.40 -34.35 4.41
CA ALA A 481 6.92 -35.70 4.55
C ALA A 481 7.99 -35.83 5.65
N SER A 482 8.53 -34.70 6.14
CA SER A 482 9.61 -34.69 7.13
C SER A 482 9.17 -35.32 8.45
N PRO A 483 9.89 -36.33 8.98
CA PRO A 483 9.63 -36.87 10.31
C PRO A 483 9.92 -35.86 11.44
N GLN A 484 10.58 -34.73 11.13
CA GLN A 484 10.84 -33.65 12.07
C GLN A 484 9.67 -32.66 12.20
N LEU A 485 8.64 -32.75 11.36
CA LEU A 485 7.49 -31.83 11.40
C LEU A 485 6.83 -31.76 12.79
N PRO A 486 6.52 -32.87 13.50
CA PRO A 486 5.95 -32.78 14.84
C PRO A 486 6.84 -32.01 15.82
N LYS A 487 8.16 -32.24 15.76
CA LYS A 487 9.14 -31.52 16.59
C LYS A 487 9.17 -30.03 16.27
N LEU A 488 9.07 -29.65 14.99
CA LEU A 488 8.98 -28.26 14.57
C LEU A 488 7.72 -27.59 15.14
N LEU A 489 6.56 -28.25 15.06
CA LEU A 489 5.30 -27.72 15.59
C LEU A 489 5.37 -27.53 17.12
N THR A 490 5.90 -28.51 17.86
CA THR A 490 6.10 -28.38 19.32
C THR A 490 7.04 -27.22 19.67
N LEU A 491 8.16 -27.09 18.95
CA LEU A 491 9.11 -26.01 19.17
C LEU A 491 8.50 -24.63 18.86
N SER A 492 7.69 -24.54 17.79
CA SER A 492 6.95 -23.33 17.44
C SER A 492 6.01 -22.93 18.58
N ALA A 493 5.17 -23.86 19.06
CA ALA A 493 4.27 -23.62 20.18
C ALA A 493 5.00 -23.17 21.46
N THR A 494 6.13 -23.80 21.80
CA THR A 494 6.94 -23.38 22.97
C THR A 494 7.50 -21.97 22.82
N ARG A 495 7.97 -21.60 21.63
CA ARG A 495 8.51 -20.25 21.37
C ARG A 495 7.42 -19.19 21.36
N LEU A 496 6.26 -19.49 20.79
CA LEU A 496 5.08 -18.62 20.84
C LEU A 496 4.62 -18.40 22.28
N ALA A 497 4.53 -19.45 23.10
CA ALA A 497 4.20 -19.34 24.52
C ALA A 497 5.16 -18.40 25.27
N LYS A 498 6.47 -18.54 25.03
CA LYS A 498 7.48 -17.68 25.64
C LYS A 498 7.32 -16.22 25.22
N ALA A 499 7.22 -15.95 23.92
CA ALA A 499 7.06 -14.59 23.39
C ALA A 499 5.76 -13.93 23.88
N TYR A 500 4.65 -14.68 23.88
CA TYR A 500 3.37 -14.23 24.43
C TYR A 500 3.48 -13.87 25.93
N SER A 501 4.11 -14.73 26.73
CA SER A 501 4.32 -14.49 28.16
C SER A 501 5.18 -13.25 28.41
N THR A 502 6.26 -13.05 27.64
CA THR A 502 7.10 -11.85 27.71
C THR A 502 6.30 -10.58 27.40
N LEU A 503 5.52 -10.57 26.31
CA LEU A 503 4.71 -9.43 25.92
C LEU A 503 3.64 -9.10 26.97
N THR A 504 2.85 -10.08 27.37
CA THR A 504 1.73 -9.89 28.28
C THR A 504 2.16 -9.55 29.70
N THR A 505 3.31 -10.06 30.16
CA THR A 505 3.92 -9.64 31.43
C THR A 505 4.25 -8.14 31.40
N ALA A 506 4.81 -7.65 30.29
CA ALA A 506 5.11 -6.23 30.13
C ALA A 506 3.86 -5.36 30.03
N PHE A 507 2.81 -5.84 29.35
CA PHE A 507 1.51 -5.17 29.30
C PHE A 507 0.87 -5.07 30.69
N LYS A 508 0.84 -6.17 31.46
CA LYS A 508 0.38 -6.17 32.86
C LYS A 508 1.16 -5.17 33.71
N ALA A 509 2.50 -5.17 33.62
CA ALA A 509 3.34 -4.24 34.37
C ALA A 509 3.15 -2.76 33.98
N THR A 510 2.68 -2.50 32.77
CA THR A 510 2.43 -1.13 32.25
C THR A 510 0.97 -0.70 32.44
N GLY A 511 0.06 -1.62 32.80
CA GLY A 511 -1.37 -1.36 32.84
C GLY A 511 -2.02 -1.25 31.45
N ILE A 512 -1.44 -1.88 30.44
CA ILE A 512 -2.03 -2.01 29.10
C ILE A 512 -3.02 -3.18 29.15
N GLU A 513 -4.30 -2.89 28.90
CA GLU A 513 -5.32 -3.93 28.74
C GLU A 513 -5.08 -4.70 27.44
N TYR A 514 -5.29 -6.01 27.47
CA TYR A 514 -5.21 -6.86 26.28
C TYR A 514 -6.21 -8.02 26.39
N PHE A 515 -6.56 -8.60 25.24
CA PHE A 515 -7.46 -9.73 25.14
C PHE A 515 -6.65 -11.03 25.27
N PRO A 516 -6.87 -11.85 26.32
CA PRO A 516 -6.10 -13.07 26.53
C PRO A 516 -6.22 -14.05 25.36
N SER A 517 -5.10 -14.60 24.93
CA SER A 517 -5.01 -15.50 23.78
C SER A 517 -4.11 -16.69 24.06
N TYR A 518 -4.30 -17.76 23.29
CA TYR A 518 -3.49 -18.99 23.38
C TYR A 518 -3.33 -19.69 22.01
N ALA A 519 -3.60 -18.96 20.93
CA ALA A 519 -3.34 -19.36 19.56
C ALA A 519 -2.96 -18.13 18.72
N THR A 520 -2.53 -18.36 17.48
CA THR A 520 -2.05 -17.35 16.52
C THR A 520 -0.69 -16.75 16.89
N VAL A 521 -0.34 -15.62 16.27
CA VAL A 521 0.96 -14.94 16.41
C VAL A 521 0.83 -13.48 16.85
N PHE A 522 -0.35 -13.12 17.33
CA PHE A 522 -0.70 -11.76 17.73
C PHE A 522 -1.62 -11.76 18.96
N VAL A 523 -1.66 -10.62 19.64
CA VAL A 523 -2.59 -10.31 20.72
C VAL A 523 -3.30 -9.00 20.40
N LEU A 524 -4.56 -8.86 20.78
CA LEU A 524 -5.27 -7.59 20.68
C LEU A 524 -5.06 -6.82 21.99
N ALA A 525 -4.60 -5.57 21.91
CA ALA A 525 -4.28 -4.73 23.08
C ALA A 525 -4.89 -3.33 22.97
N ARG A 526 -5.36 -2.77 24.09
CA ARG A 526 -5.95 -1.44 24.16
C ARG A 526 -4.85 -0.38 24.29
N LEU A 527 -4.24 -0.03 23.16
CA LEU A 527 -3.11 0.90 23.09
C LEU A 527 -3.52 2.37 23.09
N ALA A 528 -4.78 2.70 22.82
CA ALA A 528 -5.33 4.04 22.95
C ALA A 528 -6.56 4.03 23.88
N PRO A 529 -6.37 3.81 25.19
CA PRO A 529 -7.44 3.45 26.13
C PRO A 529 -8.50 4.53 26.33
N ASN A 530 -8.21 5.77 25.93
CA ASN A 530 -9.09 6.93 26.08
C ASN A 530 -9.71 7.37 24.74
N ALA A 531 -9.48 6.63 23.65
CA ALA A 531 -10.03 6.97 22.35
C ALA A 531 -11.57 6.86 22.36
N THR A 532 -12.24 7.99 22.16
CA THR A 532 -13.69 8.13 21.99
C THR A 532 -14.08 8.23 20.51
N ALA A 533 -13.15 8.68 19.67
CA ALA A 533 -13.29 8.77 18.22
C ALA A 533 -12.24 7.94 17.49
N TRP A 534 -12.56 7.47 16.27
CA TRP A 534 -11.63 6.69 15.46
C TRP A 534 -10.38 7.48 15.05
N ASP A 535 -10.49 8.80 14.92
CA ASP A 535 -9.36 9.66 14.59
C ASP A 535 -8.32 9.70 15.73
N GLU A 536 -8.76 9.57 16.99
CA GLU A 536 -7.86 9.47 18.16
C GLU A 536 -7.10 8.14 18.14
N GLU A 537 -7.74 7.03 17.78
CA GLU A 537 -7.05 5.74 17.56
C GLU A 537 -6.00 5.86 16.44
N MET A 538 -6.33 6.55 15.34
CA MET A 538 -5.39 6.75 14.23
C MET A 538 -4.24 7.71 14.60
N LEU A 539 -4.46 8.70 15.45
CA LEU A 539 -3.40 9.55 15.99
C LEU A 539 -2.45 8.75 16.88
N ALA A 540 -2.97 7.91 17.78
CA ALA A 540 -2.16 7.01 18.58
C ALA A 540 -1.36 6.04 17.72
N LEU A 541 -1.98 5.47 16.67
CA LEU A 541 -1.28 4.62 15.69
C LEU A 541 -0.08 5.34 15.07
N ARG A 542 -0.24 6.61 14.67
CA ARG A 542 0.87 7.41 14.12
C ARG A 542 1.98 7.62 15.14
N ALA A 543 1.65 7.84 16.41
CA ALA A 543 2.65 7.97 17.48
C ALA A 543 3.46 6.68 17.66
N TYR A 544 2.80 5.50 17.66
CA TYR A 544 3.50 4.22 17.67
C TYR A 544 4.39 4.03 16.44
N MET A 545 3.90 4.36 15.24
CA MET A 545 4.67 4.27 14.00
C MET A 545 5.90 5.19 14.01
N GLN A 546 5.77 6.43 14.50
CA GLN A 546 6.87 7.38 14.65
C GLN A 546 7.92 6.89 15.65
N ALA A 547 7.50 6.20 16.70
CA ALA A 547 8.39 5.51 17.62
C ALA A 547 9.02 4.24 17.00
N GLY A 548 8.65 3.85 15.78
CA GLY A 548 9.13 2.65 15.09
C GLY A 548 8.46 1.36 15.54
N VAL A 549 7.23 1.43 16.06
CA VAL A 549 6.40 0.27 16.39
C VAL A 549 5.20 0.21 15.44
N ALA A 550 5.19 -0.78 14.55
CA ALA A 550 4.07 -1.02 13.65
C ALA A 550 3.03 -1.95 14.30
N VAL A 551 1.85 -1.40 14.58
CA VAL A 551 0.66 -2.14 15.06
C VAL A 551 -0.49 -1.94 14.08
N ALA A 552 -1.54 -2.77 14.16
CA ALA A 552 -2.68 -2.63 13.27
C ALA A 552 -3.91 -2.10 14.04
N PRO A 553 -4.55 -1.00 13.60
CA PRO A 553 -5.66 -0.36 14.32
C PRO A 553 -6.92 -1.23 14.33
N GLY A 554 -7.66 -1.23 15.43
CA GLY A 554 -8.90 -1.99 15.61
C GLY A 554 -9.99 -1.60 14.61
N ARG A 555 -10.02 -0.33 14.18
CA ARG A 555 -10.90 0.14 13.10
C ARG A 555 -10.77 -0.70 11.84
N ALA A 556 -9.55 -1.08 11.47
CA ALA A 556 -9.30 -1.88 10.27
C ALA A 556 -9.89 -3.30 10.39
N TYR A 557 -10.06 -3.83 11.60
CA TYR A 557 -10.63 -5.16 11.87
C TYR A 557 -12.14 -5.12 12.11
N HIS A 558 -12.80 -4.00 11.81
CA HIS A 558 -14.25 -3.83 12.02
C HIS A 558 -14.65 -4.04 13.48
N MET A 559 -13.83 -3.56 14.42
CA MET A 559 -14.21 -3.52 15.83
C MET A 559 -15.45 -2.62 16.02
N ALA A 560 -16.29 -2.99 16.99
CA ALA A 560 -17.52 -2.25 17.27
C ALA A 560 -17.20 -0.81 17.74
N GLU A 561 -18.13 0.13 17.52
CA GLU A 561 -18.01 1.53 17.93
C GLU A 561 -17.67 1.74 19.41
N ARG A 562 -18.05 0.80 20.28
CA ARG A 562 -17.75 0.81 21.72
C ARG A 562 -16.37 0.24 22.09
N GLN A 563 -15.62 -0.26 21.12
CA GLN A 563 -14.32 -0.94 21.29
C GLN A 563 -13.19 -0.18 20.58
N LYS A 564 -13.27 1.15 20.55
CA LYS A 564 -12.18 1.99 20.03
C LYS A 564 -10.94 1.88 20.91
N GLY A 565 -9.79 2.13 20.31
CA GLY A 565 -8.50 2.16 20.98
C GLY A 565 -7.80 0.81 21.12
N TRP A 566 -8.39 -0.24 20.58
CA TRP A 566 -7.79 -1.57 20.48
C TRP A 566 -6.93 -1.66 19.22
N MET A 567 -5.80 -2.35 19.31
CA MET A 567 -4.86 -2.55 18.21
C MET A 567 -4.27 -3.96 18.28
N ARG A 568 -4.04 -4.57 17.11
CA ARG A 568 -3.43 -5.90 17.02
C ARG A 568 -1.90 -5.77 17.05
N VAL A 569 -1.28 -6.46 18.00
CA VAL A 569 0.17 -6.50 18.22
C VAL A 569 0.70 -7.89 17.90
N THR A 570 1.62 -8.00 16.95
CA THR A 570 2.29 -9.27 16.62
C THR A 570 3.47 -9.49 17.55
N PHE A 571 3.57 -10.70 18.12
CA PHE A 571 4.64 -11.05 19.06
C PHE A 571 5.61 -12.14 18.53
N ALA A 572 5.29 -12.77 17.40
CA ALA A 572 6.16 -13.77 16.76
C ALA A 572 7.31 -13.11 15.99
N VAL A 573 8.22 -12.44 16.71
CA VAL A 573 9.42 -11.76 16.21
C VAL A 573 10.65 -12.23 16.99
N SER A 574 11.84 -11.71 16.67
CA SER A 574 13.06 -11.99 17.44
C SER A 574 12.91 -11.49 18.89
N ASN A 575 13.69 -12.04 19.83
CA ASN A 575 13.61 -11.58 21.23
C ASN A 575 14.07 -10.12 21.37
N GLU A 576 15.05 -9.74 20.54
CA GLU A 576 15.59 -8.39 20.45
C GLU A 576 14.52 -7.40 19.99
N ASP A 577 13.84 -7.72 18.88
CA ASP A 577 12.75 -6.88 18.35
C ASP A 577 11.55 -6.83 19.29
N LEU A 578 11.22 -7.95 19.94
CA LEU A 578 10.12 -8.01 20.91
C LEU A 578 10.41 -7.11 22.11
N SER A 579 11.63 -7.18 22.65
CA SER A 579 12.04 -6.38 23.82
C SER A 579 12.06 -4.89 23.49
N GLU A 580 12.60 -4.52 22.33
CA GLU A 580 12.64 -3.13 21.88
C GLU A 580 11.23 -2.60 21.53
N GLY A 581 10.39 -3.42 20.91
CA GLY A 581 8.99 -3.11 20.63
C GLY A 581 8.19 -2.87 21.91
N ILE A 582 8.38 -3.71 22.94
CA ILE A 582 7.79 -3.53 24.27
C ILE A 582 8.25 -2.20 24.90
N ARG A 583 9.55 -1.92 24.87
CA ARG A 583 10.12 -0.69 25.45
C ARG A 583 9.52 0.56 24.82
N ARG A 584 9.49 0.63 23.49
CA ARG A 584 8.90 1.75 22.73
C ARG A 584 7.40 1.87 22.95
N THR A 585 6.69 0.73 22.95
CA THR A 585 5.24 0.70 23.20
C THR A 585 4.90 1.30 24.57
N LYS A 586 5.66 0.92 25.61
CA LYS A 586 5.53 1.47 26.95
C LYS A 586 5.72 2.99 26.98
N THR A 587 6.78 3.50 26.34
CA THR A 587 7.05 4.94 26.29
C THR A 587 5.90 5.71 25.65
N VAL A 588 5.42 5.27 24.49
CA VAL A 588 4.31 5.94 23.78
C VAL A 588 3.01 5.86 24.61
N TYR A 589 2.67 4.68 25.15
CA TYR A 589 1.46 4.52 25.97
C TYR A 589 1.43 5.46 27.18
N GLN A 590 2.59 5.64 27.85
CA GLN A 590 2.71 6.56 28.98
C GLN A 590 2.59 8.03 28.54
N GLN A 591 3.19 8.40 27.40
CA GLN A 591 3.08 9.76 26.85
C GLN A 591 1.65 10.11 26.44
N GLU A 592 0.94 9.20 25.78
CA GLU A 592 -0.45 9.40 25.36
C GLU A 592 -1.38 9.53 26.58
N ASN A 593 -1.16 8.75 27.64
CA ASN A 593 -1.87 8.93 28.90
C ASN A 593 -1.53 10.27 29.58
N HIS A 594 -0.29 10.76 29.47
CA HIS A 594 0.13 12.03 30.09
C HIS A 594 -0.30 13.30 29.33
N LYS A 595 -0.41 13.25 27.99
CA LYS A 595 -0.93 14.37 27.17
C LYS A 595 -2.35 14.77 27.53
N MET A 596 -3.12 13.87 28.16
CA MET A 596 -4.49 14.17 28.59
C MET A 596 -4.52 15.03 29.87
N THR A 597 -3.62 14.79 30.83
CA THR A 597 -3.50 15.64 32.02
C THR A 597 -3.17 17.10 31.67
N THR A 598 -2.47 17.35 30.55
CA THR A 598 -2.13 18.68 30.07
C THR A 598 -3.15 19.30 29.11
N ASN A 599 -4.09 18.54 28.54
CA ASN A 599 -5.18 19.10 27.74
C ASN A 599 -6.35 19.61 28.60
N ILE A 600 -6.49 19.14 29.84
CA ILE A 600 -7.46 19.71 30.81
C ILE A 600 -7.11 21.18 31.14
N THR A 601 -5.83 21.57 31.06
CA THR A 601 -5.37 22.94 31.34
C THR A 601 -5.35 23.85 30.10
N LYS A 602 -5.66 23.34 28.91
CA LYS A 602 -5.88 24.16 27.69
C LYS A 602 -7.32 24.69 27.68
N SER A 603 -7.61 25.57 28.62
CA SER A 603 -8.88 26.30 28.68
C SER A 603 -9.17 26.98 27.33
N ALA A 604 -10.45 26.99 26.91
CA ALA A 604 -10.90 27.70 25.71
C ALA A 604 -10.72 29.22 25.79
N TRP A 605 -10.48 29.72 27.01
CA TRP A 605 -10.18 31.11 27.33
C TRP A 605 -8.81 31.18 28.01
N LYS A 606 -7.98 32.17 27.65
CA LYS A 606 -6.79 32.51 28.46
C LYS A 606 -7.22 32.86 29.89
N VAL A 607 -6.32 32.83 30.88
CA VAL A 607 -6.63 33.29 32.25
C VAL A 607 -7.07 34.76 32.18
N ILE A 608 -8.28 35.09 32.66
CA ILE A 608 -8.84 36.45 32.65
C ILE A 608 -8.84 37.00 34.08
N PRO A 609 -7.94 37.93 34.44
CA PRO A 609 -8.02 38.64 35.71
C PRO A 609 -9.28 39.49 35.82
N MET A 610 -9.89 39.49 37.01
CA MET A 610 -11.02 40.33 37.38
C MET A 610 -10.53 41.39 38.36
N PHE A 611 -10.54 42.65 37.93
CA PHE A 611 -10.18 43.81 38.72
C PHE A 611 -11.44 44.48 39.28
N GLN A 612 -11.25 45.23 40.36
CA GLN A 612 -12.29 46.11 40.88
C GLN A 612 -12.05 47.53 40.38
N SER A 613 -13.11 48.31 40.27
CA SER A 613 -13.04 49.74 39.99
C SER A 613 -14.04 50.51 40.82
N THR A 614 -13.68 51.72 41.26
CA THR A 614 -14.62 52.64 41.89
C THR A 614 -15.46 53.42 40.87
N SER A 615 -15.10 53.37 39.58
CA SER A 615 -15.83 54.01 38.49
C SER A 615 -15.47 53.40 37.13
N ILE A 616 -16.35 52.52 36.64
CA ILE A 616 -16.14 51.83 35.35
C ILE A 616 -15.97 52.80 34.18
N SER A 617 -16.62 53.97 34.21
CA SER A 617 -16.46 54.97 33.16
C SER A 617 -15.03 55.54 33.10
N ARG A 618 -14.42 55.80 34.27
CA ARG A 618 -13.02 56.26 34.36
C ARG A 618 -12.04 55.16 33.97
N THR A 619 -12.33 53.91 34.33
CA THR A 619 -11.55 52.74 33.88
C THR A 619 -11.58 52.58 32.36
N VAL A 620 -12.76 52.61 31.75
CA VAL A 620 -12.85 52.51 30.29
C VAL A 620 -12.04 53.61 29.63
N GLN A 621 -12.18 54.86 30.10
CA GLN A 621 -11.44 55.97 29.54
C GLN A 621 -9.92 55.79 29.70
N PHE A 622 -9.43 55.54 30.91
CA PHE A 622 -8.00 55.39 31.18
C PHE A 622 -7.36 54.26 30.38
N TYR A 623 -7.97 53.07 30.40
CA TYR A 623 -7.36 51.93 29.73
C TYR A 623 -7.44 52.03 28.20
N THR A 624 -8.48 52.64 27.64
CA THR A 624 -8.62 52.73 26.17
C THR A 624 -7.93 53.96 25.57
N GLU A 625 -8.09 55.13 26.18
CA GLU A 625 -7.54 56.39 25.66
C GLU A 625 -6.09 56.63 26.09
N THR A 626 -5.70 56.18 27.30
CA THR A 626 -4.34 56.38 27.83
C THR A 626 -3.43 55.18 27.58
N LEU A 627 -3.92 53.97 27.87
CA LEU A 627 -3.12 52.74 27.70
C LEU A 627 -3.33 52.03 26.35
N GLY A 628 -4.24 52.51 25.50
CA GLY A 628 -4.43 51.96 24.15
C GLY A 628 -5.06 50.56 24.10
N PHE A 629 -5.76 50.13 25.16
CA PHE A 629 -6.56 48.91 25.13
C PHE A 629 -7.83 49.11 24.28
N GLU A 630 -8.38 48.02 23.78
CA GLU A 630 -9.67 48.01 23.08
C GLU A 630 -10.81 47.68 24.06
N LEU A 631 -11.93 48.39 23.92
CA LEU A 631 -13.14 48.09 24.68
C LEU A 631 -13.85 46.88 24.06
N GLY A 632 -14.07 45.84 24.86
CA GLY A 632 -14.83 44.66 24.45
C GLY A 632 -16.33 44.82 24.69
N SER A 633 -16.73 45.10 25.93
CA SER A 633 -18.14 45.17 26.35
C SER A 633 -18.30 45.95 27.65
N VAL A 634 -19.50 46.47 27.88
CA VAL A 634 -19.88 47.15 29.12
C VAL A 634 -21.25 46.67 29.59
N LYS A 635 -21.53 46.74 30.89
CA LYS A 635 -22.87 46.53 31.44
C LYS A 635 -23.28 47.70 32.35
N PRO A 636 -24.55 48.13 32.32
CA PRO A 636 -25.59 47.75 31.36
C PRO A 636 -25.33 48.37 29.97
N GLU A 637 -25.77 47.69 28.90
CA GLU A 637 -25.54 48.12 27.50
C GLU A 637 -26.42 49.31 27.09
N ASN A 638 -27.38 49.69 27.94
CA ASN A 638 -28.50 50.54 27.59
C ASN A 638 -28.13 52.04 27.58
N GLY A 639 -26.87 52.40 27.92
CA GLY A 639 -26.32 53.76 27.85
C GLY A 639 -26.91 54.80 28.83
N THR A 640 -27.99 54.48 29.54
CA THR A 640 -28.74 55.40 30.41
C THR A 640 -28.51 55.20 31.90
N SER A 641 -27.74 54.19 32.30
CA SER A 641 -27.50 53.81 33.69
C SER A 641 -26.01 53.74 33.98
N GLU A 642 -25.62 53.89 35.24
CA GLU A 642 -24.23 53.78 35.68
C GLU A 642 -23.64 52.41 35.32
N LEU A 643 -22.44 52.43 34.75
CA LEU A 643 -21.75 51.21 34.33
C LEU A 643 -21.25 50.43 35.54
N THR A 644 -21.61 49.16 35.60
CA THR A 644 -21.24 48.23 36.69
C THR A 644 -20.15 47.25 36.29
N PHE A 645 -19.87 47.12 34.99
CA PHE A 645 -18.86 46.21 34.46
C PHE A 645 -18.29 46.70 33.13
N CYS A 646 -17.01 46.44 32.87
CA CYS A 646 -16.44 46.49 31.53
C CYS A 646 -15.44 45.36 31.29
N SER A 647 -15.27 44.98 30.01
CA SER A 647 -14.19 44.12 29.55
C SER A 647 -13.31 44.89 28.58
N ILE A 648 -12.01 44.87 28.80
CA ILE A 648 -11.02 45.53 27.95
C ILE A 648 -9.93 44.52 27.57
N PHE A 649 -9.31 44.69 26.40
CA PHE A 649 -8.30 43.76 25.93
C PHE A 649 -7.21 44.44 25.10
N MET A 650 -6.10 43.73 24.92
CA MET A 650 -4.97 44.15 24.09
C MET A 650 -4.46 42.97 23.25
N GLY A 651 -4.00 43.25 22.03
CA GLY A 651 -3.44 42.25 21.10
C GLY A 651 -4.46 41.51 20.23
N LYS A 652 -3.97 40.67 19.31
CA LYS A 652 -4.81 40.00 18.31
C LYS A 652 -5.69 38.94 18.99
N LYS A 653 -7.01 39.04 18.84
CA LYS A 653 -7.98 38.14 19.49
C LYS A 653 -7.91 38.16 21.03
N ALA A 654 -7.69 39.33 21.63
CA ALA A 654 -7.64 39.52 23.08
C ALA A 654 -6.51 38.71 23.75
N ASP A 655 -5.27 38.96 23.31
CA ASP A 655 -4.11 38.25 23.82
C ASP A 655 -3.87 38.49 25.33
N ALA A 656 -4.25 39.67 25.82
CA ALA A 656 -4.45 40.00 27.24
C ALA A 656 -5.85 40.58 27.42
N ASN A 657 -6.64 40.06 28.37
CA ASN A 657 -8.05 40.43 28.59
C ASN A 657 -8.30 40.66 30.08
N PHE A 658 -8.96 41.76 30.42
CA PHE A 658 -9.22 42.18 31.78
C PHE A 658 -10.70 42.53 31.94
N TYR A 659 -11.29 42.03 33.02
CA TYR A 659 -12.64 42.37 33.40
C TYR A 659 -12.61 43.28 34.62
N PHE A 660 -13.43 44.32 34.62
CA PHE A 660 -13.59 45.23 35.76
C PHE A 660 -15.02 45.16 36.26
N SER A 661 -15.16 45.14 37.58
CA SER A 661 -16.44 45.20 38.28
C SER A 661 -16.49 46.39 39.21
N LEU A 662 -17.64 47.06 39.27
CA LEU A 662 -17.84 48.22 40.14
C LEU A 662 -17.84 47.78 41.61
N ALA A 663 -17.02 48.43 42.44
CA ALA A 663 -16.93 48.21 43.88
C ALA A 663 -17.13 49.53 44.64
N SER A 664 -17.72 49.45 45.83
CA SER A 664 -17.81 50.58 46.74
C SER A 664 -16.43 50.91 47.33
N VAL A 665 -16.20 52.18 47.69
CA VAL A 665 -14.91 52.64 48.26
C VAL A 665 -14.52 51.85 49.52
N GLU A 666 -15.50 51.39 50.29
CA GLU A 666 -15.30 50.63 51.54
C GLU A 666 -14.90 49.17 51.30
N GLU A 667 -15.24 48.61 50.13
CA GLU A 667 -15.00 47.20 49.77
C GLU A 667 -13.89 47.01 48.73
N PHE A 668 -13.39 48.10 48.17
CA PHE A 668 -12.39 48.10 47.10
C PHE A 668 -11.06 47.47 47.53
N LYS A 669 -10.49 46.65 46.64
CA LYS A 669 -9.14 46.08 46.77
C LYS A 669 -8.38 46.24 45.46
N ALA A 670 -7.22 46.89 45.53
CA ALA A 670 -6.28 46.98 44.43
C ALA A 670 -5.87 45.58 43.96
N SER A 671 -5.86 45.40 42.64
CA SER A 671 -5.44 44.18 41.97
C SER A 671 -4.13 44.41 41.21
N GLU A 672 -3.37 43.36 40.98
CA GLU A 672 -2.11 43.43 40.23
C GLU A 672 -2.10 42.36 39.13
N ALA A 673 -1.56 42.70 37.96
CA ALA A 673 -1.32 41.74 36.88
C ALA A 673 -0.06 42.09 36.08
N MET A 674 0.51 41.06 35.46
CA MET A 674 1.67 41.20 34.58
C MET A 674 1.29 40.91 33.12
N ILE A 675 1.81 41.71 32.19
CA ILE A 675 1.60 41.57 30.76
C ILE A 675 2.95 41.41 30.06
N ALA A 676 3.12 40.29 29.37
CA ALA A 676 4.30 40.07 28.53
C ALA A 676 4.14 40.84 27.21
N LEU A 677 5.15 41.61 26.83
CA LEU A 677 5.25 42.31 25.56
C LEU A 677 6.39 41.72 24.72
N GLY A 678 6.36 41.98 23.41
CA GLY A 678 7.43 41.59 22.50
C GLY A 678 8.75 42.31 22.78
N THR A 679 9.82 41.80 22.17
CA THR A 679 11.21 42.12 22.51
C THR A 679 11.56 43.58 22.25
N GLN A 680 10.88 44.25 21.31
CA GLN A 680 11.06 45.66 20.96
C GLN A 680 9.99 46.56 21.58
N GLU A 681 8.80 46.02 21.80
CA GLU A 681 7.58 46.74 22.18
C GLU A 681 7.63 47.27 23.62
N LEU A 682 8.29 46.56 24.55
CA LEU A 682 8.34 46.98 25.96
C LEU A 682 8.96 48.37 26.13
N ASP A 683 10.15 48.58 25.57
CA ASP A 683 10.89 49.83 25.73
C ASP A 683 10.23 51.00 24.97
N GLU A 684 9.52 50.70 23.87
CA GLU A 684 8.73 51.69 23.12
C GLU A 684 7.49 52.10 23.89
N TYR A 685 6.79 51.13 24.47
CA TYR A 685 5.58 51.38 25.24
C TYR A 685 5.88 52.15 26.54
N TYR A 686 6.98 51.81 27.22
CA TYR A 686 7.48 52.62 28.33
C TYR A 686 7.72 54.08 27.92
N ARG A 687 8.41 54.33 26.79
CA ARG A 687 8.64 55.69 26.27
C ARG A 687 7.35 56.42 25.89
N TYR A 688 6.34 55.70 25.42
CA TYR A 688 5.03 56.25 25.07
C TYR A 688 4.23 56.72 26.30
N LEU A 689 4.35 55.99 27.41
CA LEU A 689 3.66 56.30 28.67
C LEU A 689 4.44 57.30 29.54
N ASN A 690 5.77 57.23 29.53
CA ASN A 690 6.63 58.08 30.34
C ASN A 690 6.51 59.56 29.90
N GLY A 691 6.05 60.41 30.81
CA GLY A 691 5.79 61.83 30.57
C GLY A 691 4.31 62.18 30.28
N ARG A 692 3.39 61.23 30.38
CA ARG A 692 1.94 61.51 30.41
C ARG A 692 1.49 61.79 31.85
N ASP A 693 0.80 62.89 32.07
CA ASP A 693 0.35 63.32 33.41
C ASP A 693 -0.67 62.34 34.02
N GLU A 694 -1.37 61.57 33.19
CA GLU A 694 -2.41 60.63 33.62
C GLU A 694 -1.85 59.28 34.09
N VAL A 695 -0.57 58.97 33.84
CA VAL A 695 0.03 57.66 34.13
C VAL A 695 1.03 57.75 35.28
N THR A 696 0.77 57.02 36.36
CA THR A 696 1.71 56.91 37.48
C THR A 696 2.60 55.69 37.28
N ILE A 697 3.89 55.88 36.99
CA ILE A 697 4.89 54.79 36.99
C ILE A 697 5.38 54.60 38.42
N THR A 698 5.06 53.47 39.04
CA THR A 698 5.45 53.15 40.42
C THR A 698 6.79 52.44 40.52
N GLU A 699 7.15 51.68 39.48
CA GLU A 699 8.45 51.02 39.35
C GLU A 699 9.00 51.32 37.96
N ASP A 700 10.19 51.92 37.92
CA ASP A 700 10.83 52.33 36.67
C ASP A 700 11.35 51.12 35.88
N ILE A 701 11.65 51.30 34.59
CA ILE A 701 12.07 50.21 33.72
C ILE A 701 13.45 49.68 34.08
N GLU A 702 13.52 48.44 34.54
CA GLU A 702 14.76 47.79 34.96
C GLU A 702 14.84 46.30 34.59
N ASP A 703 16.06 45.78 34.61
CA ASP A 703 16.33 44.35 34.46
C ASP A 703 16.36 43.70 35.85
N THR A 704 15.49 42.73 36.07
CA THR A 704 15.30 42.09 37.38
C THR A 704 16.15 40.83 37.54
N PRO A 705 16.52 40.44 38.77
CA PRO A 705 17.32 39.25 39.04
C PRO A 705 16.69 37.92 38.57
N TRP A 706 15.38 37.88 38.34
CA TRP A 706 14.65 36.69 37.89
C TRP A 706 14.46 36.62 36.36
N GLY A 707 15.17 37.46 35.61
CA GLY A 707 15.31 37.31 34.16
C GLY A 707 14.30 38.08 33.30
N PHE A 708 13.68 39.12 33.86
CA PHE A 708 12.77 40.00 33.10
C PHE A 708 13.34 41.41 33.01
N ARG A 709 13.06 42.07 31.89
CA ARG A 709 13.06 43.54 31.85
C ARG A 709 11.62 43.99 32.04
N GLN A 710 11.33 44.85 33.00
CA GLN A 710 9.95 45.22 33.35
C GLN A 710 9.81 46.64 33.90
N PHE A 711 8.60 47.19 33.85
CA PHE A 711 8.18 48.42 34.57
C PHE A 711 6.73 48.28 35.03
N THR A 712 6.34 49.03 36.07
CA THR A 712 4.99 48.93 36.67
C THR A 712 4.30 50.30 36.68
N ILE A 713 3.05 50.32 36.26
CA ILE A 713 2.16 51.48 36.37
C ILE A 713 1.04 51.22 37.39
N GLU A 714 0.47 52.30 37.91
CA GLU A 714 -0.71 52.29 38.77
C GLU A 714 -1.83 53.11 38.13
N ASP A 715 -3.03 52.55 38.11
CA ASP A 715 -4.23 53.25 37.64
C ASP A 715 -4.86 54.14 38.73
N HIS A 716 -5.88 54.90 38.37
CA HIS A 716 -6.55 55.84 39.28
C HIS A 716 -7.26 55.20 40.48
N ASP A 717 -7.52 53.89 40.44
CA ASP A 717 -8.11 53.13 41.54
C ASP A 717 -7.01 52.43 42.38
N GLY A 718 -5.75 52.48 41.95
CA GLY A 718 -4.62 51.84 42.63
C GLY A 718 -4.30 50.42 42.14
N ASN A 719 -4.94 49.95 41.06
CA ASN A 719 -4.57 48.67 40.45
C ASN A 719 -3.24 48.82 39.72
N LYS A 720 -2.39 47.78 39.76
CA LYS A 720 -1.09 47.81 39.09
C LYS A 720 -1.00 46.90 37.89
N LEU A 721 -0.36 47.40 36.84
CA LEU A 721 0.01 46.64 35.67
C LEU A 721 1.52 46.68 35.46
N THR A 722 2.16 45.51 35.51
CA THR A 722 3.57 45.35 35.20
C THR A 722 3.72 44.85 33.78
N PHE A 723 4.41 45.60 32.93
CA PHE A 723 4.75 45.16 31.57
C PHE A 723 6.15 44.59 31.59
N PHE A 724 6.37 43.43 30.96
CA PHE A 724 7.68 42.78 30.97
C PHE A 724 8.02 42.09 29.64
N LYS A 725 9.32 41.85 29.43
CA LYS A 725 9.84 40.93 28.41
C LYS A 725 10.89 40.02 29.03
N PHE A 726 11.09 38.85 28.43
CA PHE A 726 12.18 37.96 28.83
C PHE A 726 13.52 38.53 28.38
N LEU A 727 14.54 38.41 29.23
CA LEU A 727 15.93 38.62 28.81
C LEU A 727 16.37 37.48 27.87
N GLU A 728 17.37 37.74 27.03
CA GLU A 728 17.82 36.83 25.97
C GLU A 728 18.08 35.40 26.49
N GLY A 729 17.44 34.40 25.88
CA GLY A 729 17.50 32.98 26.31
C GLY A 729 16.52 32.58 27.42
N GLY A 730 15.69 33.51 27.93
CA GLY A 730 14.71 33.26 28.99
C GLY A 730 13.30 32.87 28.53
N ASN A 731 12.97 33.04 27.24
CA ASN A 731 11.64 32.70 26.71
C ASN A 731 11.48 31.17 26.52
N PRO A 732 10.47 30.52 27.13
CA PRO A 732 10.21 29.09 26.94
C PRO A 732 9.59 28.71 25.58
N GLY A 733 9.30 29.69 24.70
CA GLY A 733 8.72 29.47 23.36
C GLY A 733 9.49 30.19 22.25
N GLU A 734 9.08 29.94 20.99
CA GLU A 734 9.48 30.79 19.86
C GLU A 734 8.76 32.14 20.00
N GLU A 735 9.51 33.25 19.87
CA GLU A 735 8.99 34.63 19.90
C GLU A 735 8.00 34.93 18.76
#